data_AF-A0A172MAS3-F1
#
_entry.id   AF-A0A172MAS3-F1
#
_cell.length_a   1.000
_cell.length_b   1.000
_cell.length_c   1.000
_cell.angle_alpha   90.00
_cell.angle_beta   90.00
_cell.angle_gamma   90.00
#
_symmetry.space_group_name_H-M   'P 1'
#
loop_
_entity.id
_entity.type
_entity.pdbx_description
1 polymer ?
#
loop_
_entity_poly.entity_id
_entity_poly.type
_entity_poly.pdbx_seq_one_letter_code
_entity_poly.pdbx_strand_id
1 'polypeptide(L)'
;MGTNDPTMSKLNILVFSLLGLISACVGQNVITSTSNCATIITDLPRLPNFDARNFIGTWYDVGRYYQPTQLGQCNRALYGTPNANGQIAVQNWQVVNGEWVSVSGSATANAEGVLSVTLNTASGVQTAELRILTLTNEFAVLFSCRNEGTGSILGSWKMSRTPTLTAAQETAINSFINQVSILNLNSYTPTSQTCTVQARPYIELTGACDANFKGVSGFQLLNYVGQWQELRRYPQQTQAGQCNRALYEASEPGVVSVTNSQVLNGELLTISGRAVPGSTDGTGHLIVNFGGDRNSNYYVVATDYQNFALVYSCTNEANGNRRVGSWVLSRSGSLSATAQATINQAIIDTPDLFDGYYQTTSQDADACFSYPTFDSKWEYIELPGDCDTRIKGVDDFDVTRYLGDWKELQRYPQPTQTGQCNLARYGPVNNGVVTVVNQQVVNERLATITGQAVIASTDRTGHLKVTFNVNGEVRESDYYVLATDYNEYALVYSCAPAGNGNRRVSSWVLSKTGTLSDKSINEIDETILKTQGLHKGYYVKTGQTQQDCFYYPEFDSSWSYVELSGECDAGIRGVSGFQAARYLGKWYELARYPQPNQSGQCNSAEYGSLPNNAVSVLNSQVINEELSTITGQAVLASTDGTGQLSVTFNDPANPSNYYILATDYNEFALVYSCRNVEGGKRRVGSWILSKTGTVSAASQAIIDKTISDTPGLTKEYYQPTSQTYASCFYYPDFTEPQQYIELPGPCDTSIKGVANFNAADYQGTWIENARYPQPTQAGQCNRAKYTPIAGGAVSVTNNQIVNTTISTIDGIAIAASDDGTGQLEVSFVANNELRRANYYVLATDYKQYSLVYSCYNVENGNKRRVSSWKLSRTGVLSDEDKAAIDAVVEKTQGLKNTYYVETDQSSETCFFYPTIAPNSEVIIPGQCDESITGVAQFNLDDFKGNWYQIRRYDPVSGTCAGVRFTPETDSIDVVAYEVFNGELFIAEGTARINSTDNTGRITITMPVEGSSEPVETVVYIMSTDYNNYAVAYSCANVGNIQRRVRVWQLSRERTMSEAGNTAIAALVEQRQELHLPYFKDIAHTECPEPSSAFLFKSSIVVLLVCAVLQLVL
;
A
#
# COMPACT_ATOMS: atom_id res chain seq x y z
N MET A 1 43.37 -21.94 -41.43
CA MET A 1 42.98 -22.58 -42.71
C MET A 1 42.94 -21.50 -43.77
N GLY A 2 43.60 -21.74 -44.91
CA GLY A 2 43.58 -20.84 -46.07
C GLY A 2 44.95 -20.25 -46.44
N THR A 3 45.83 -21.08 -46.97
CA THR A 3 46.99 -20.66 -47.80
C THR A 3 46.51 -20.44 -49.23
N ASN A 4 46.99 -19.40 -49.92
CA ASN A 4 47.66 -19.53 -51.22
C ASN A 4 48.11 -18.17 -51.80
N ASP A 5 49.25 -18.30 -52.47
CA ASP A 5 50.18 -17.33 -53.06
C ASP A 5 49.69 -16.82 -54.46
N PRO A 6 50.50 -16.19 -55.34
CA PRO A 6 50.29 -14.85 -55.87
C PRO A 6 50.09 -14.84 -57.42
N THR A 7 50.24 -13.68 -58.05
CA THR A 7 50.41 -13.37 -59.49
C THR A 7 49.17 -12.91 -60.30
N MET A 8 49.49 -12.10 -61.32
CA MET A 8 48.65 -11.42 -62.31
C MET A 8 47.91 -10.16 -61.85
N SER A 9 47.81 -9.11 -62.65
CA SER A 9 48.41 -8.74 -63.92
C SER A 9 47.92 -7.31 -64.20
N LYS A 10 48.70 -6.58 -64.99
CA LYS A 10 48.28 -5.44 -65.81
C LYS A 10 46.81 -5.54 -66.25
N LEU A 11 45.94 -4.67 -65.75
CA LEU A 11 44.85 -3.98 -66.47
C LEU A 11 43.97 -3.25 -65.44
N ASN A 12 44.22 -1.95 -65.27
CA ASN A 12 43.19 -0.95 -65.00
C ASN A 12 43.77 0.41 -65.42
N ILE A 13 44.21 0.44 -66.68
CA ILE A 13 44.32 1.64 -67.51
C ILE A 13 43.04 1.64 -68.34
N LEU A 14 42.38 2.80 -68.45
CA LEU A 14 41.04 3.08 -69.01
C LEU A 14 39.86 3.00 -68.02
N VAL A 15 39.85 3.88 -67.01
CA VAL A 15 38.78 4.87 -66.76
C VAL A 15 39.47 6.00 -65.96
N PHE A 16 39.18 7.27 -66.25
CA PHE A 16 39.83 8.51 -65.77
C PHE A 16 40.91 9.15 -66.66
N SER A 17 40.94 8.79 -67.94
CA SER A 17 41.37 9.68 -69.02
C SER A 17 40.21 10.59 -69.45
N LEU A 18 39.83 11.55 -68.61
CA LEU A 18 39.06 12.77 -68.97
C LEU A 18 38.93 13.63 -67.69
N LEU A 19 39.98 14.39 -67.36
CA LEU A 19 40.03 15.57 -66.46
C LEU A 19 41.47 15.94 -66.01
N GLY A 20 42.49 15.16 -66.39
CA GLY A 20 43.91 15.47 -66.16
C GLY A 20 44.57 16.38 -67.21
N LEU A 21 43.78 17.08 -68.03
CA LEU A 21 44.24 17.89 -69.17
C LEU A 21 43.99 19.39 -68.97
N ILE A 22 44.19 19.92 -67.75
CA ILE A 22 44.42 21.35 -67.49
C ILE A 22 45.37 21.50 -66.29
N SER A 23 46.66 21.23 -66.48
CA SER A 23 47.72 21.76 -65.58
C SER A 23 49.13 21.68 -66.19
N ALA A 24 49.31 21.04 -67.34
CA ALA A 24 50.54 21.15 -68.13
C ALA A 24 50.43 22.34 -69.11
N CYS A 25 50.23 23.56 -68.60
CA CYS A 25 50.25 24.81 -69.38
C CYS A 25 50.60 26.02 -68.51
N VAL A 26 51.61 25.92 -67.65
CA VAL A 26 52.44 27.08 -67.28
C VAL A 26 53.86 26.56 -67.22
N GLY A 27 54.66 26.82 -68.26
CA GLY A 27 56.11 26.61 -68.17
C GLY A 27 56.63 27.52 -67.06
N GLN A 28 56.89 26.96 -65.87
CA GLN A 28 57.53 27.70 -64.81
C GLN A 28 58.99 27.89 -65.22
N ASN A 29 59.28 29.04 -65.83
CA ASN A 29 60.63 29.41 -66.21
C ASN A 29 61.31 30.10 -65.02
N VAL A 30 62.62 29.90 -64.89
CA VAL A 30 63.46 30.65 -63.95
C VAL A 30 63.32 32.15 -64.26
N ILE A 31 63.17 32.99 -63.25
CA ILE A 31 63.02 34.44 -63.42
C ILE A 31 64.36 35.02 -63.83
N THR A 32 64.42 35.71 -64.97
CA THR A 32 65.63 36.34 -65.49
C THR A 32 65.49 37.87 -65.56
N SER A 33 66.61 38.57 -65.48
CA SER A 33 66.72 40.01 -65.69
C SER A 33 67.79 40.30 -66.74
N THR A 34 67.59 41.35 -67.52
CA THR A 34 68.58 41.84 -68.50
C THR A 34 69.76 42.56 -67.84
N SER A 35 69.66 42.91 -66.55
CA SER A 35 70.72 43.55 -65.79
C SER A 35 71.59 42.50 -65.09
N ASN A 36 72.89 42.79 -64.94
CA ASN A 36 73.78 41.97 -64.12
C ASN A 36 73.49 42.18 -62.61
N CYS A 37 73.93 41.24 -61.77
CA CYS A 37 73.67 41.26 -60.33
C CYS A 37 74.27 42.47 -59.62
N ALA A 38 75.44 42.96 -60.07
CA ALA A 38 76.07 44.14 -59.46
C ALA A 38 75.18 45.39 -59.58
N THR A 39 74.46 45.54 -60.70
CA THR A 39 73.51 46.64 -60.93
C THR A 39 72.22 46.45 -60.15
N ILE A 40 71.74 45.21 -60.03
CA ILE A 40 70.49 44.91 -59.31
C ILE A 40 70.69 45.11 -57.80
N ILE A 41 71.84 44.73 -57.27
CA ILE A 41 72.12 44.74 -55.83
C ILE A 41 72.22 46.17 -55.28
N THR A 42 72.60 47.18 -56.08
CA THR A 42 72.71 48.56 -55.59
C THR A 42 71.37 49.16 -55.18
N ASP A 43 70.29 48.73 -55.83
CA ASP A 43 68.94 49.29 -55.65
C ASP A 43 68.07 48.47 -54.66
N LEU A 44 68.63 47.39 -54.10
CA LEU A 44 67.94 46.56 -53.11
C LEU A 44 68.03 47.16 -51.71
N PRO A 45 66.95 47.02 -50.89
CA PRO A 45 67.00 47.36 -49.48
C PRO A 45 68.18 46.71 -48.75
N ARG A 46 68.87 47.48 -47.91
CA ARG A 46 69.92 46.98 -47.00
C ARG A 46 69.35 46.79 -45.61
N LEU A 47 69.86 45.80 -44.88
CA LEU A 47 69.61 45.61 -43.44
C LEU A 47 70.86 46.03 -42.66
N PRO A 48 71.01 47.33 -42.35
CA PRO A 48 72.16 47.80 -41.58
C PRO A 48 72.12 47.22 -40.15
N ASN A 49 73.29 46.86 -39.62
CA ASN A 49 73.45 46.28 -38.28
C ASN A 49 72.75 44.91 -38.11
N PHE A 50 72.74 44.10 -39.17
CA PHE A 50 72.18 42.76 -39.09
C PHE A 50 72.90 41.89 -38.04
N ASP A 51 72.15 41.36 -37.07
CA ASP A 51 72.63 40.34 -36.14
C ASP A 51 72.08 38.97 -36.57
N ALA A 52 73.00 38.07 -36.95
CA ALA A 52 72.67 36.71 -37.37
C ALA A 52 71.87 35.92 -36.31
N ARG A 53 71.99 36.28 -35.02
CA ARG A 53 71.23 35.66 -33.93
C ARG A 53 69.73 35.87 -34.04
N ASN A 54 69.28 36.92 -34.74
CA ASN A 54 67.86 37.15 -34.98
C ASN A 54 67.29 36.27 -36.10
N PHE A 55 68.16 35.62 -36.88
CA PHE A 55 67.79 34.78 -38.02
C PHE A 55 67.92 33.27 -37.75
N ILE A 56 68.45 32.86 -36.59
CA ILE A 56 68.60 31.43 -36.22
C ILE A 56 67.24 30.75 -36.05
N GLY A 57 67.22 29.43 -36.18
CA GLY A 57 66.03 28.59 -36.06
C GLY A 57 65.44 28.19 -37.41
N THR A 58 64.27 27.55 -37.36
CA THR A 58 63.59 27.01 -38.54
C THR A 58 62.83 28.11 -39.27
N TRP A 59 62.95 28.10 -40.59
CA TRP A 59 62.21 28.94 -41.51
C TRP A 59 61.50 28.09 -42.56
N TYR A 60 60.19 28.26 -42.67
CA TYR A 60 59.33 27.61 -43.65
C TYR A 60 59.30 28.47 -44.92
N ASP A 61 59.63 27.87 -46.06
CA ASP A 61 59.41 28.49 -47.36
C ASP A 61 57.91 28.42 -47.66
N VAL A 62 57.21 29.54 -47.60
CA VAL A 62 55.75 29.64 -47.82
C VAL A 62 55.38 30.21 -49.19
N GLY A 63 56.38 30.67 -49.93
CA GLY A 63 56.25 30.98 -51.35
C GLY A 63 57.57 31.45 -51.92
N ARG A 64 57.84 31.17 -53.19
CA ARG A 64 59.13 31.53 -53.81
C ARG A 64 59.01 31.71 -55.31
N TYR A 65 60.04 32.29 -55.91
CA TYR A 65 60.26 32.16 -57.35
C TYR A 65 60.56 30.70 -57.71
N TYR A 66 60.23 30.30 -58.93
CA TYR A 66 60.49 28.95 -59.39
C TYR A 66 61.97 28.55 -59.25
N GLN A 67 62.24 27.45 -58.56
CA GLN A 67 63.57 26.88 -58.36
C GLN A 67 63.54 25.38 -58.73
N PRO A 68 64.26 24.95 -59.79
CA PRO A 68 64.18 23.58 -60.29
C PRO A 68 64.77 22.52 -59.32
N THR A 69 65.58 22.94 -58.34
CA THR A 69 66.25 22.05 -57.38
C THR A 69 65.50 21.90 -56.04
N GLN A 70 64.39 22.61 -55.84
CA GLN A 70 63.62 22.62 -54.58
C GLN A 70 62.16 22.17 -54.77
N LEU A 71 61.86 21.32 -55.75
CA LEU A 71 60.48 20.98 -56.15
C LEU A 71 59.68 20.13 -55.13
N GLY A 72 60.30 19.68 -54.04
CA GLY A 72 59.62 18.89 -53.01
C GLY A 72 58.56 19.68 -52.23
N GLN A 73 57.79 18.98 -51.40
CA GLN A 73 56.84 19.58 -50.46
C GLN A 73 57.56 19.99 -49.17
N CYS A 74 56.97 20.90 -48.39
CA CYS A 74 57.45 21.28 -47.06
C CYS A 74 58.92 21.72 -47.02
N ASN A 75 59.25 22.60 -47.94
CA ASN A 75 60.58 23.20 -48.00
C ASN A 75 60.81 24.05 -46.75
N ARG A 76 61.94 23.83 -46.09
CA ARG A 76 62.34 24.60 -44.92
C ARG A 76 63.84 24.55 -44.73
N ALA A 77 64.35 25.57 -44.04
CA ALA A 77 65.74 25.73 -43.71
C ALA A 77 65.89 25.93 -42.21
N LEU A 78 66.79 25.18 -41.58
CA LEU A 78 67.19 25.38 -40.20
C LEU A 78 68.57 26.03 -40.17
N TYR A 79 68.67 27.17 -39.49
CA TYR A 79 69.91 27.90 -39.25
C TYR A 79 70.33 27.75 -37.78
N GLY A 80 71.52 27.21 -37.56
CA GLY A 80 72.12 27.03 -36.23
C GLY A 80 72.62 28.35 -35.61
N THR A 81 73.16 28.24 -34.40
CA THR A 81 73.81 29.36 -33.72
C THR A 81 75.18 29.62 -34.37
N PRO A 82 75.57 30.88 -34.63
CA PRO A 82 76.91 31.19 -35.13
C PRO A 82 78.00 30.68 -34.17
N ASN A 83 79.00 29.97 -34.70
CA ASN A 83 80.17 29.57 -33.93
C ASN A 83 81.12 30.75 -33.67
N ALA A 84 82.23 30.52 -32.95
CA ALA A 84 83.20 31.56 -32.62
C ALA A 84 83.80 32.31 -33.85
N ASN A 85 83.73 31.70 -35.03
CA ASN A 85 84.19 32.29 -36.30
C ASN A 85 83.05 32.92 -37.11
N GLY A 86 81.85 33.04 -36.55
CA GLY A 86 80.67 33.59 -37.21
C GLY A 86 80.01 32.65 -38.24
N GLN A 87 80.42 31.38 -38.30
CA GLN A 87 79.86 30.39 -39.22
C GLN A 87 78.62 29.73 -38.59
N ILE A 88 77.55 29.66 -39.36
CA ILE A 88 76.23 29.16 -39.01
C ILE A 88 76.06 27.79 -39.68
N ALA A 89 75.70 26.74 -38.93
CA ALA A 89 75.30 25.48 -39.55
C ALA A 89 73.95 25.66 -40.27
N VAL A 90 73.80 25.13 -41.48
CA VAL A 90 72.56 25.22 -42.25
C VAL A 90 72.10 23.84 -42.67
N GLN A 91 70.80 23.57 -42.52
CA GLN A 91 70.20 22.34 -43.01
C GLN A 91 68.92 22.67 -43.78
N ASN A 92 68.87 22.30 -45.05
CA ASN A 92 67.71 22.51 -45.93
C ASN A 92 67.01 21.18 -46.19
N TRP A 93 65.68 21.20 -46.13
CA TRP A 93 64.85 20.00 -46.19
C TRP A 93 63.71 20.15 -47.18
N GLN A 94 63.32 19.04 -47.78
CA GLN A 94 62.14 18.92 -48.63
C GLN A 94 61.64 17.47 -48.61
N VAL A 95 60.34 17.28 -48.88
CA VAL A 95 59.74 15.96 -49.08
C VAL A 95 59.69 15.66 -50.57
N VAL A 96 60.39 14.60 -50.99
CA VAL A 96 60.44 14.13 -52.37
C VAL A 96 59.96 12.68 -52.38
N ASN A 97 58.96 12.36 -53.21
CA ASN A 97 58.36 11.02 -53.30
C ASN A 97 57.88 10.44 -51.96
N GLY A 98 57.43 11.29 -51.04
CA GLY A 98 56.95 10.89 -49.72
C GLY A 98 58.03 10.61 -48.68
N GLU A 99 59.29 10.90 -49.00
CA GLU A 99 60.43 10.79 -48.08
C GLU A 99 61.07 12.16 -47.82
N TRP A 100 61.53 12.37 -46.59
CA TRP A 100 62.33 13.54 -46.24
C TRP A 100 63.72 13.41 -46.83
N VAL A 101 64.12 14.41 -47.61
CA VAL A 101 65.48 14.57 -48.12
C VAL A 101 66.07 15.83 -47.51
N SER A 102 67.30 15.75 -47.03
CA SER A 102 68.02 16.88 -46.45
C SER A 102 69.35 17.14 -47.15
N VAL A 103 69.79 18.39 -47.12
CA VAL A 103 71.14 18.81 -47.48
C VAL A 103 71.69 19.71 -46.39
N SER A 104 72.87 19.36 -45.87
CA SER A 104 73.54 20.13 -44.82
C SER A 104 74.65 21.00 -45.40
N GLY A 105 74.99 22.07 -44.69
CA GLY A 105 75.98 23.03 -45.12
C GLY A 105 76.33 24.03 -44.02
N SER A 106 76.93 25.14 -44.43
CA SER A 106 77.23 26.26 -43.54
C SER A 106 76.92 27.58 -44.21
N ALA A 107 76.69 28.63 -43.43
CA ALA A 107 76.55 29.99 -43.89
C ALA A 107 77.39 30.95 -43.07
N THR A 108 77.82 32.06 -43.65
CA THR A 108 78.36 33.20 -42.92
C THR A 108 77.51 34.42 -43.25
N ALA A 109 77.29 35.29 -42.28
CA ALA A 109 76.53 36.53 -42.47
C ALA A 109 77.44 37.74 -42.38
N ASN A 110 77.21 38.76 -43.21
CA ASN A 110 77.85 40.07 -43.04
C ASN A 110 76.91 41.08 -42.35
N ALA A 111 77.46 42.24 -41.97
CA ALA A 111 76.72 43.29 -41.26
C ALA A 111 75.59 43.96 -42.07
N GLU A 112 75.48 43.68 -43.38
CA GLU A 112 74.43 44.19 -44.27
C GLU A 112 73.29 43.17 -44.52
N GLY A 113 73.32 42.00 -43.86
CA GLY A 113 72.30 40.96 -44.02
C GLY A 113 72.46 40.09 -45.26
N VAL A 114 73.67 39.93 -45.79
CA VAL A 114 73.99 38.96 -46.84
C VAL A 114 74.51 37.67 -46.21
N LEU A 115 73.86 36.56 -46.54
CA LEU A 115 74.21 35.20 -46.14
C LEU A 115 74.96 34.50 -47.29
N SER A 116 76.22 34.16 -47.10
CA SER A 116 76.97 33.29 -48.01
C SER A 116 76.75 31.84 -47.61
N VAL A 117 75.76 31.18 -48.22
CA VAL A 117 75.35 29.80 -47.89
C VAL A 117 76.11 28.80 -48.77
N THR A 118 76.71 27.79 -48.16
CA THR A 118 77.46 26.72 -48.81
C THR A 118 76.87 25.37 -48.41
N LEU A 119 76.26 24.65 -49.37
CA LEU A 119 75.59 23.38 -49.17
C LEU A 119 76.41 22.22 -49.76
N ASN A 120 76.48 21.10 -49.03
CA ASN A 120 77.16 19.89 -49.47
C ASN A 120 76.18 18.98 -50.20
N THR A 121 76.11 19.07 -51.52
CA THR A 121 75.20 18.26 -52.34
C THR A 121 75.90 17.01 -52.88
N ALA A 122 75.13 16.02 -53.35
CA ALA A 122 75.68 14.83 -54.02
C ALA A 122 76.50 15.15 -55.29
N SER A 123 76.28 16.32 -55.90
CA SER A 123 77.03 16.83 -57.06
C SER A 123 78.20 17.75 -56.69
N GLY A 124 78.56 17.85 -55.40
CA GLY A 124 79.64 18.67 -54.88
C GLY A 124 79.16 19.84 -54.00
N VAL A 125 80.12 20.68 -53.59
CA VAL A 125 79.85 21.86 -52.75
C VAL A 125 79.27 22.98 -53.62
N GLN A 126 78.11 23.51 -53.24
CA GLN A 126 77.41 24.60 -53.93
C GLN A 126 77.35 25.83 -53.03
N THR A 127 77.79 26.99 -53.51
CA THR A 127 77.74 28.26 -52.76
C THR A 127 76.78 29.24 -53.43
N ALA A 128 75.94 29.89 -52.64
CA ALA A 128 75.00 30.92 -53.06
C ALA A 128 74.96 32.08 -52.06
N GLU A 129 74.81 33.30 -52.57
CA GLU A 129 74.58 34.49 -51.75
C GLU A 129 73.07 34.78 -51.66
N LEU A 130 72.55 34.81 -50.44
CA LEU A 130 71.17 35.18 -50.11
C LEU A 130 71.18 36.50 -49.37
N ARG A 131 70.64 37.56 -49.97
CA ARG A 131 70.40 38.83 -49.30
C ARG A 131 69.05 38.81 -48.61
N ILE A 132 69.03 39.10 -47.32
CA ILE A 132 67.79 39.29 -46.57
C ILE A 132 67.31 40.73 -46.87
N LEU A 133 66.11 40.87 -47.41
CA LEU A 133 65.54 42.17 -47.78
C LEU A 133 64.68 42.77 -46.67
N THR A 134 64.03 41.91 -45.89
CA THR A 134 63.30 42.28 -44.67
C THR A 134 63.36 41.13 -43.66
N LEU A 135 63.37 41.46 -42.38
CA LEU A 135 63.36 40.51 -41.28
C LEU A 135 62.47 41.03 -40.15
N THR A 136 61.50 40.22 -39.74
CA THR A 136 60.74 40.38 -38.50
C THR A 136 60.91 39.15 -37.62
N ASN A 137 60.31 39.16 -36.43
CA ASN A 137 60.24 37.94 -35.59
C ASN A 137 59.36 36.85 -36.21
N GLU A 138 58.59 37.13 -37.26
CA GLU A 138 57.56 36.24 -37.81
C GLU A 138 57.85 35.80 -39.25
N PHE A 139 58.39 36.69 -40.10
CA PHE A 139 58.66 36.41 -41.51
C PHE A 139 59.90 37.14 -42.02
N ALA A 140 60.44 36.69 -43.15
CA ALA A 140 61.53 37.33 -43.89
C ALA A 140 61.36 37.18 -45.40
N VAL A 141 61.97 38.07 -46.18
CA VAL A 141 62.08 37.93 -47.65
C VAL A 141 63.54 37.81 -48.02
N LEU A 142 63.90 36.72 -48.70
CA LEU A 142 65.26 36.45 -49.18
C LEU A 142 65.34 36.70 -50.67
N PHE A 143 66.50 37.13 -51.15
CA PHE A 143 66.78 37.36 -52.56
C PHE A 143 68.16 36.82 -52.94
N SER A 144 68.25 36.18 -54.10
CA SER A 144 69.50 35.72 -54.69
C SER A 144 69.59 36.20 -56.13
N CYS A 145 70.80 36.51 -56.59
CA CYS A 145 71.06 36.83 -57.98
C CYS A 145 72.31 36.10 -58.46
N ARG A 146 72.25 35.47 -59.63
CA ARG A 146 73.39 34.82 -60.29
C ARG A 146 73.52 35.34 -61.72
N ASN A 147 74.69 35.86 -62.11
CA ASN A 147 74.91 36.30 -63.49
C ASN A 147 74.80 35.12 -64.47
N GLU A 148 74.13 35.34 -65.60
CA GLU A 148 74.03 34.38 -66.72
C GLU A 148 74.13 35.15 -68.04
N GLY A 149 75.23 34.96 -68.76
CA GLY A 149 75.54 35.75 -69.96
C GLY A 149 75.63 37.25 -69.64
N THR A 150 74.87 38.08 -70.37
CA THR A 150 74.80 39.54 -70.14
C THR A 150 73.73 39.94 -69.11
N GLY A 151 72.92 38.99 -68.64
CA GLY A 151 71.85 39.20 -67.67
C GLY A 151 72.08 38.46 -66.36
N SER A 152 71.00 38.17 -65.64
CA SER A 152 71.04 37.42 -64.39
C SER A 152 69.79 36.56 -64.18
N ILE A 153 69.97 35.48 -63.44
CA ILE A 153 68.91 34.65 -62.85
C ILE A 153 68.60 35.19 -61.45
N LEU A 154 67.31 35.39 -61.17
CA LEU A 154 66.80 35.88 -59.90
C LEU A 154 66.11 34.75 -59.12
N GLY A 155 66.34 34.73 -57.81
CA GLY A 155 65.62 33.90 -56.86
C GLY A 155 65.09 34.75 -55.72
N SER A 156 63.91 34.45 -55.22
CA SER A 156 63.39 35.06 -54.00
C SER A 156 62.47 34.11 -53.26
N TRP A 157 62.48 34.19 -51.92
CA TRP A 157 61.71 33.34 -51.01
C TRP A 157 61.01 34.18 -49.95
N LYS A 158 59.72 33.89 -49.73
CA LYS A 158 58.94 34.26 -48.54
C LYS A 158 59.21 33.19 -47.48
N MET A 159 59.86 33.59 -46.40
CA MET A 159 60.17 32.72 -45.28
C MET A 159 59.28 33.08 -44.10
N SER A 160 58.74 32.07 -43.42
CA SER A 160 57.89 32.22 -42.23
C SER A 160 58.45 31.43 -41.04
N ARG A 161 58.24 31.88 -39.81
CA ARG A 161 58.52 31.12 -38.60
C ARG A 161 57.52 29.99 -38.34
N THR A 162 56.35 30.07 -38.98
CA THR A 162 55.28 29.07 -38.90
C THR A 162 54.98 28.47 -40.28
N PRO A 163 54.43 27.24 -40.36
CA PRO A 163 54.09 26.60 -41.64
C PRO A 163 53.09 27.39 -42.50
N THR A 164 52.35 28.32 -41.91
CA THR A 164 51.40 29.21 -42.58
C THR A 164 51.60 30.64 -42.11
N LEU A 165 51.25 31.61 -42.94
CA LEU A 165 51.15 33.03 -42.56
C LEU A 165 49.70 33.33 -42.16
N THR A 166 49.51 34.13 -41.11
CA THR A 166 48.20 34.72 -40.81
C THR A 166 47.80 35.73 -41.89
N ALA A 167 46.51 36.06 -41.99
CA ALA A 167 46.04 37.05 -42.97
C ALA A 167 46.75 38.41 -42.83
N ALA A 168 47.08 38.82 -41.60
CA ALA A 168 47.82 40.06 -41.34
C ALA A 168 49.28 39.96 -41.81
N GLN A 169 49.95 38.84 -41.55
CA GLN A 169 51.34 38.60 -41.99
C GLN A 169 51.46 38.49 -43.51
N GLU A 170 50.53 37.77 -44.17
CA GLU A 170 50.47 37.65 -45.64
C GLU A 170 50.26 39.03 -46.28
N THR A 171 49.43 39.88 -45.68
CA THR A 171 49.24 41.27 -46.15
C THR A 171 50.52 42.08 -46.00
N ALA A 172 51.20 41.99 -44.85
CA ALA A 172 52.43 42.73 -44.58
C ALA A 172 53.59 42.34 -45.50
N ILE A 173 53.83 41.04 -45.70
CA ILE A 173 54.90 40.55 -46.57
C ILE A 173 54.65 40.89 -48.05
N ASN A 174 53.39 40.82 -48.51
CA ASN A 174 53.01 41.18 -49.88
C ASN A 174 53.13 42.68 -50.13
N SER A 175 52.77 43.51 -49.14
CA SER A 175 52.97 44.95 -49.21
C SER A 175 54.45 45.30 -49.33
N PHE A 176 55.35 44.62 -48.61
CA PHE A 176 56.79 44.81 -48.73
C PHE A 176 57.30 44.42 -50.12
N ILE A 177 56.91 43.25 -50.63
CA ILE A 177 57.32 42.76 -51.96
C ILE A 177 56.94 43.76 -53.06
N ASN A 178 55.73 44.34 -53.02
CA ASN A 178 55.28 45.32 -54.00
C ASN A 178 56.06 46.66 -53.96
N GLN A 179 56.77 46.97 -52.88
CA GLN A 179 57.58 48.18 -52.76
C GLN A 179 58.99 48.03 -53.35
N VAL A 180 59.45 46.80 -53.59
CA VAL A 180 60.78 46.52 -54.14
C VAL A 180 60.67 46.26 -55.64
N SER A 181 61.12 47.20 -56.46
CA SER A 181 60.88 47.24 -57.91
C SER A 181 61.37 46.01 -58.70
N ILE A 182 62.44 45.35 -58.24
CA ILE A 182 62.96 44.13 -58.88
C ILE A 182 62.16 42.86 -58.50
N LEU A 183 61.31 42.93 -57.47
CA LEU A 183 60.43 41.84 -57.07
C LEU A 183 59.07 41.94 -57.77
N ASN A 184 58.45 40.80 -58.05
CA ASN A 184 57.12 40.69 -58.64
C ASN A 184 56.31 39.68 -57.81
N LEU A 185 55.26 40.17 -57.15
CA LEU A 185 54.40 39.35 -56.32
C LEU A 185 53.79 38.17 -57.09
N ASN A 186 53.43 38.36 -58.37
CA ASN A 186 52.83 37.31 -59.21
C ASN A 186 53.82 36.20 -59.60
N SER A 187 55.12 36.43 -59.40
CA SER A 187 56.16 35.42 -59.63
C SER A 187 56.38 34.49 -58.43
N TYR A 188 55.80 34.79 -57.26
CA TYR A 188 55.83 33.90 -56.10
C TYR A 188 54.78 32.79 -56.25
N THR A 189 55.26 31.56 -56.40
CA THR A 189 54.41 30.37 -56.30
C THR A 189 54.29 29.97 -54.82
N PRO A 190 53.08 29.79 -54.28
CA PRO A 190 52.89 29.24 -52.94
C PRO A 190 53.53 27.85 -52.85
N THR A 191 54.22 27.60 -51.74
CA THR A 191 54.85 26.32 -51.46
C THR A 191 54.04 25.59 -50.40
N SER A 192 53.63 24.36 -50.69
CA SER A 192 52.83 23.56 -49.75
C SER A 192 53.66 23.22 -48.52
N GLN A 193 53.18 23.63 -47.35
CA GLN A 193 53.66 23.16 -46.04
C GLN A 193 52.81 22.02 -45.48
N THR A 194 51.84 21.53 -46.26
CA THR A 194 51.17 20.25 -46.04
C THR A 194 51.94 19.16 -46.79
N CYS A 195 52.52 18.21 -46.05
CA CYS A 195 53.40 17.18 -46.58
C CYS A 195 52.67 15.83 -46.67
N THR A 196 52.74 15.16 -47.81
CA THR A 196 52.37 13.75 -47.91
C THR A 196 53.61 12.92 -47.63
N VAL A 197 53.87 12.61 -46.36
CA VAL A 197 54.97 11.71 -45.94
C VAL A 197 54.39 10.31 -45.75
N GLN A 198 55.11 9.26 -46.17
CA GLN A 198 54.71 7.90 -45.84
C GLN A 198 54.63 7.75 -44.31
N ALA A 199 53.47 7.35 -43.78
CA ALA A 199 53.29 7.12 -42.36
C ALA A 199 54.19 5.95 -41.91
N ARG A 200 55.26 6.26 -41.18
CA ARG A 200 56.15 5.24 -40.62
C ARG A 200 55.79 4.99 -39.16
N PRO A 201 55.67 3.72 -38.73
CA PRO A 201 55.42 3.38 -37.32
C PRO A 201 56.63 3.67 -36.41
N TYR A 202 57.82 3.87 -36.99
CA TYR A 202 59.09 4.22 -36.33
C TYR A 202 60.08 4.77 -37.36
N ILE A 203 61.15 5.43 -36.90
CA ILE A 203 62.25 5.88 -37.76
C ILE A 203 63.37 4.84 -37.75
N GLU A 204 63.75 4.35 -38.92
CA GLU A 204 64.83 3.39 -39.12
C GLU A 204 65.86 3.97 -40.09
N LEU A 205 67.13 4.03 -39.67
CA LEU A 205 68.26 4.60 -40.42
C LEU A 205 69.31 3.51 -40.68
N THR A 206 69.98 3.56 -41.83
CA THR A 206 70.99 2.57 -42.21
C THR A 206 72.25 2.66 -41.33
N GLY A 207 72.74 1.51 -40.85
CA GLY A 207 73.93 1.38 -40.00
C GLY A 207 73.63 1.31 -38.50
N ALA A 208 74.62 0.88 -37.71
CA ALA A 208 74.48 0.68 -36.27
C ALA A 208 74.45 2.00 -35.47
N CYS A 209 73.84 1.98 -34.30
CA CYS A 209 73.92 3.03 -33.28
C CYS A 209 75.36 3.32 -32.91
N ASP A 210 75.68 4.60 -32.69
CA ASP A 210 76.96 5.00 -32.14
C ASP A 210 77.08 4.55 -30.67
N ALA A 211 77.91 3.54 -30.43
CA ALA A 211 78.15 2.99 -29.10
C ALA A 211 78.86 3.97 -28.15
N ASN A 212 79.50 5.02 -28.69
CA ASN A 212 80.20 6.04 -27.91
C ASN A 212 79.38 7.33 -27.75
N PHE A 213 78.10 7.32 -28.17
CA PHE A 213 77.26 8.49 -28.06
C PHE A 213 77.09 8.91 -26.59
N LYS A 214 77.24 10.20 -26.32
CA LYS A 214 77.12 10.79 -24.99
C LYS A 214 76.01 11.83 -24.99
N GLY A 215 75.18 11.82 -23.94
CA GLY A 215 74.25 12.91 -23.68
C GLY A 215 74.97 14.16 -23.16
N VAL A 216 74.21 15.13 -22.65
CA VAL A 216 74.76 16.33 -21.99
C VAL A 216 75.75 15.94 -20.89
N SER A 217 76.88 16.63 -20.80
CA SER A 217 77.88 16.39 -19.76
C SER A 217 77.46 16.99 -18.42
N GLY A 218 77.96 16.42 -17.32
CA GLY A 218 77.65 16.89 -15.96
C GLY A 218 76.19 16.66 -15.53
N PHE A 219 75.51 15.68 -16.14
CA PHE A 219 74.08 15.47 -15.95
C PHE A 219 73.75 15.07 -14.51
N GLN A 220 72.86 15.84 -13.87
CA GLN A 220 72.35 15.57 -12.52
C GLN A 220 70.97 14.91 -12.58
N LEU A 221 70.89 13.61 -12.31
CA LEU A 221 69.65 12.83 -12.39
C LEU A 221 68.52 13.41 -11.51
N LEU A 222 68.83 13.84 -10.29
CA LEU A 222 67.82 14.37 -9.36
C LEU A 222 67.25 15.72 -9.80
N ASN A 223 67.99 16.52 -10.59
CA ASN A 223 67.46 17.77 -11.14
C ASN A 223 66.46 17.50 -12.29
N TYR A 224 66.49 16.31 -12.87
CA TYR A 224 65.62 15.89 -13.97
C TYR A 224 64.25 15.36 -13.49
N VAL A 225 64.13 15.08 -12.19
CA VAL A 225 62.90 14.61 -11.51
C VAL A 225 61.74 15.61 -11.67
N GLY A 226 60.51 15.12 -11.61
CA GLY A 226 59.27 15.86 -11.77
C GLY A 226 58.56 15.53 -13.08
N GLN A 227 57.44 16.20 -13.32
CA GLN A 227 56.63 15.98 -14.51
C GLN A 227 57.22 16.72 -15.73
N TRP A 228 57.21 16.04 -16.87
CA TRP A 228 57.50 16.57 -18.19
C TRP A 228 56.29 16.38 -19.09
N GLN A 229 55.95 17.41 -19.86
CA GLN A 229 54.92 17.37 -20.90
C GLN A 229 55.60 17.19 -22.26
N GLU A 230 55.19 16.21 -23.04
CA GLU A 230 55.75 15.97 -24.37
C GLU A 230 55.11 16.91 -25.39
N LEU A 231 55.88 17.75 -26.06
CA LEU A 231 55.35 18.67 -27.08
C LEU A 231 55.32 18.04 -28.47
N ARG A 232 56.33 17.21 -28.75
CA ARG A 232 56.46 16.49 -30.00
C ARG A 232 57.41 15.31 -29.86
N ARG A 233 57.17 14.26 -30.64
CA ARG A 233 57.94 13.01 -30.62
C ARG A 233 58.14 12.44 -32.01
N TYR A 234 59.12 11.56 -32.17
CA TYR A 234 59.16 10.71 -33.36
C TYR A 234 57.98 9.71 -33.37
N PRO A 235 57.56 9.21 -34.55
CA PRO A 235 56.45 8.26 -34.64
C PRO A 235 56.75 6.99 -33.83
N GLN A 236 55.81 6.57 -32.99
CA GLN A 236 55.89 5.34 -32.20
C GLN A 236 54.51 4.70 -32.04
N GLN A 237 54.46 3.36 -32.05
CA GLN A 237 53.20 2.61 -31.93
C GLN A 237 52.64 2.56 -30.50
N THR A 238 53.51 2.62 -29.50
CA THR A 238 53.13 2.46 -28.07
C THR A 238 52.73 3.78 -27.40
N GLN A 239 52.96 4.91 -28.07
CA GLN A 239 52.60 6.26 -27.62
C GLN A 239 51.92 6.96 -28.80
N ALA A 240 50.67 6.61 -29.09
CA ALA A 240 49.91 7.19 -30.20
C ALA A 240 48.95 8.30 -29.73
N GLY A 241 48.71 8.39 -28.42
CA GLY A 241 47.80 9.34 -27.81
C GLY A 241 48.28 10.79 -27.79
N GLN A 242 47.49 11.62 -27.12
CA GLN A 242 47.71 13.02 -26.83
C GLN A 242 47.92 13.23 -25.33
N CYS A 243 48.21 14.47 -24.91
CA CYS A 243 48.47 14.79 -23.51
C CYS A 243 49.55 13.90 -22.86
N ASN A 244 50.57 13.54 -23.63
CA ASN A 244 51.59 12.63 -23.11
C ASN A 244 52.38 13.31 -21.98
N ARG A 245 52.51 12.63 -20.84
CA ARG A 245 53.34 13.04 -19.70
C ARG A 245 54.40 11.99 -19.41
N ALA A 246 55.54 12.45 -18.91
CA ALA A 246 56.54 11.60 -18.27
C ALA A 246 56.83 12.15 -16.87
N LEU A 247 56.39 11.44 -15.84
CA LEU A 247 56.65 11.79 -14.44
C LEU A 247 57.83 10.97 -13.94
N TYR A 248 58.92 11.65 -13.60
CA TYR A 248 60.06 11.03 -12.93
C TYR A 248 59.98 11.32 -11.43
N GLU A 249 60.17 10.32 -10.57
CA GLU A 249 60.18 10.50 -9.12
C GLU A 249 61.43 9.87 -8.51
N ALA A 250 61.94 10.50 -7.45
CA ALA A 250 63.06 9.94 -6.71
C ALA A 250 62.62 8.62 -6.03
N SER A 251 63.38 7.56 -6.26
CA SER A 251 63.16 6.25 -5.64
C SER A 251 64.34 5.93 -4.72
N GLU A 252 64.97 4.77 -4.88
CA GLU A 252 66.19 4.37 -4.18
C GLU A 252 67.44 5.14 -4.69
N PRO A 253 68.54 5.22 -3.92
CA PRO A 253 69.74 5.94 -4.32
C PRO A 253 70.26 5.50 -5.71
N GLY A 254 70.30 6.44 -6.66
CA GLY A 254 70.77 6.18 -8.03
C GLY A 254 69.70 5.66 -9.00
N VAL A 255 68.44 5.54 -8.56
CA VAL A 255 67.31 5.08 -9.38
C VAL A 255 66.17 6.12 -9.31
N VAL A 256 65.55 6.42 -10.45
CA VAL A 256 64.29 7.17 -10.50
C VAL A 256 63.19 6.27 -11.05
N SER A 257 61.99 6.34 -10.47
CA SER A 257 60.81 5.76 -11.11
C SER A 257 60.40 6.67 -12.27
N VAL A 258 59.82 6.09 -13.31
CA VAL A 258 59.26 6.83 -14.44
C VAL A 258 57.86 6.31 -14.72
N THR A 259 56.88 7.21 -14.73
CA THR A 259 55.50 6.91 -15.14
C THR A 259 55.17 7.74 -16.37
N ASN A 260 55.00 7.05 -17.50
CA ASN A 260 54.53 7.68 -18.73
C ASN A 260 53.01 7.54 -18.80
N SER A 261 52.32 8.62 -19.16
CA SER A 261 50.88 8.60 -19.43
C SER A 261 50.56 9.19 -20.79
N GLN A 262 49.43 8.76 -21.36
CA GLN A 262 48.84 9.30 -22.58
C GLN A 262 47.32 9.24 -22.50
N VAL A 263 46.63 10.14 -23.18
CA VAL A 263 45.19 10.06 -23.41
C VAL A 263 44.97 9.53 -24.83
N LEU A 264 44.34 8.37 -24.95
CA LEU A 264 44.02 7.74 -26.23
C LEU A 264 42.54 7.40 -26.24
N ASN A 265 41.80 7.92 -27.22
CA ASN A 265 40.34 7.71 -27.34
C ASN A 265 39.55 8.05 -26.06
N GLY A 266 39.99 9.06 -25.31
CA GLY A 266 39.36 9.49 -24.05
C GLY A 266 39.74 8.62 -22.84
N GLU A 267 40.60 7.62 -22.99
CA GLU A 267 41.10 6.81 -21.87
C GLU A 267 42.50 7.26 -21.47
N LEU A 268 42.74 7.38 -20.15
CA LEU A 268 44.07 7.63 -19.62
C LEU A 268 44.83 6.30 -19.51
N LEU A 269 45.84 6.13 -20.35
CA LEU A 269 46.73 4.97 -20.32
C LEU A 269 48.04 5.34 -19.64
N THR A 270 48.46 4.54 -18.66
CA THR A 270 49.70 4.76 -17.90
C THR A 270 50.61 3.53 -17.93
N ILE A 271 51.92 3.74 -18.00
CA ILE A 271 52.92 2.69 -17.84
C ILE A 271 54.03 3.18 -16.90
N SER A 272 54.36 2.36 -15.91
CA SER A 272 55.39 2.66 -14.92
C SER A 272 56.63 1.79 -15.11
N GLY A 273 57.79 2.37 -14.81
CA GLY A 273 59.09 1.75 -14.98
C GLY A 273 60.14 2.40 -14.10
N ARG A 274 61.41 2.08 -14.37
CA ARG A 274 62.57 2.67 -13.70
C ARG A 274 63.58 3.19 -14.71
N ALA A 275 64.28 4.25 -14.36
CA ALA A 275 65.43 4.75 -15.08
C ALA A 275 66.66 4.83 -14.15
N VAL A 276 67.79 4.36 -14.65
CA VAL A 276 69.10 4.40 -13.94
C VAL A 276 70.15 5.03 -14.84
N PRO A 277 71.22 5.63 -14.30
CA PRO A 277 72.36 6.07 -15.10
C PRO A 277 72.94 4.90 -15.91
N GLY A 278 73.07 5.07 -17.22
CA GLY A 278 73.62 4.07 -18.14
C GLY A 278 75.14 4.09 -18.23
N SER A 279 75.77 5.13 -17.70
CA SER A 279 77.21 5.32 -17.64
C SER A 279 77.62 5.99 -16.31
N THR A 280 78.89 5.83 -15.94
CA THR A 280 79.51 6.52 -14.79
C THR A 280 80.28 7.77 -15.18
N ASP A 281 80.26 8.14 -16.47
CA ASP A 281 81.02 9.28 -17.02
C ASP A 281 80.35 10.64 -16.83
N GLY A 282 79.26 10.69 -16.06
CA GLY A 282 78.50 11.89 -15.74
C GLY A 282 77.72 12.47 -16.92
N THR A 283 77.49 11.69 -17.97
CA THR A 283 76.68 12.13 -19.12
C THR A 283 75.19 11.80 -18.91
N GLY A 284 74.31 12.49 -19.64
CA GLY A 284 72.87 12.29 -19.63
C GLY A 284 72.43 10.98 -20.31
N HIS A 285 73.02 9.85 -19.96
CA HIS A 285 72.65 8.53 -20.45
C HIS A 285 71.83 7.79 -19.39
N LEU A 286 70.59 7.45 -19.72
CA LEU A 286 69.65 6.74 -18.87
C LEU A 286 69.30 5.39 -19.50
N ILE A 287 69.32 4.33 -18.70
CA ILE A 287 68.75 3.03 -19.06
C ILE A 287 67.34 2.97 -18.46
N VAL A 288 66.34 2.94 -19.34
CA VAL A 288 64.92 2.93 -18.97
C VAL A 288 64.31 1.55 -19.20
N ASN A 289 63.56 1.05 -18.22
CA ASN A 289 62.87 -0.24 -18.26
C ASN A 289 61.43 -0.09 -17.75
N PHE A 290 60.45 -0.43 -18.60
CA PHE A 290 59.00 -0.39 -18.31
C PHE A 290 58.40 -1.79 -18.07
N GLY A 291 59.23 -2.76 -17.65
CA GLY A 291 58.87 -4.16 -17.44
C GLY A 291 59.54 -5.13 -18.43
N GLY A 292 59.81 -6.36 -17.99
CA GLY A 292 60.48 -7.41 -18.76
C GLY A 292 62.00 -7.22 -18.92
N ASP A 293 62.62 -8.03 -19.80
CA ASP A 293 64.08 -8.07 -20.00
C ASP A 293 64.63 -6.97 -20.94
N ARG A 294 63.78 -6.05 -21.41
CA ARG A 294 64.16 -5.03 -22.40
C ARG A 294 64.54 -3.71 -21.74
N ASN A 295 65.81 -3.38 -21.83
CA ASN A 295 66.37 -2.08 -21.44
C ASN A 295 66.48 -1.17 -22.67
N SER A 296 66.06 0.09 -22.54
CA SER A 296 66.18 1.09 -23.61
C SER A 296 67.15 2.20 -23.22
N ASN A 297 68.05 2.57 -24.12
CA ASN A 297 69.02 3.65 -23.91
C ASN A 297 68.41 4.99 -24.30
N TYR A 298 68.27 5.89 -23.33
CA TYR A 298 67.73 7.24 -23.48
C TYR A 298 68.85 8.23 -23.17
N TYR A 299 69.22 9.04 -24.15
CA TYR A 299 70.23 10.07 -24.04
C TYR A 299 69.55 11.43 -23.98
N VAL A 300 69.67 12.14 -22.85
CA VAL A 300 69.29 13.54 -22.74
C VAL A 300 70.36 14.36 -23.44
N VAL A 301 70.05 14.88 -24.62
CA VAL A 301 71.02 15.58 -25.50
C VAL A 301 70.98 17.10 -25.33
N ALA A 302 69.91 17.64 -24.76
CA ALA A 302 69.85 19.02 -24.29
C ALA A 302 68.82 19.16 -23.17
N THR A 303 69.13 19.89 -22.10
CA THR A 303 68.15 20.26 -21.06
C THR A 303 68.70 21.40 -20.21
N ASP A 304 67.80 22.20 -19.65
CA ASP A 304 68.10 23.16 -18.57
C ASP A 304 67.45 22.75 -17.24
N TYR A 305 66.89 21.53 -17.16
CA TYR A 305 66.13 20.95 -16.04
C TYR A 305 64.80 21.63 -15.72
N GLN A 306 64.69 22.94 -15.93
CA GLN A 306 63.59 23.79 -15.46
C GLN A 306 62.54 24.07 -16.52
N ASN A 307 62.89 24.06 -17.80
CA ASN A 307 61.97 24.45 -18.87
C ASN A 307 61.84 23.38 -19.95
N PHE A 308 62.94 22.78 -20.40
CA PHE A 308 62.90 21.85 -21.53
C PHE A 308 63.87 20.67 -21.41
N ALA A 309 63.58 19.62 -22.17
CA ALA A 309 64.52 18.54 -22.42
C ALA A 309 64.34 17.97 -23.84
N LEU A 310 65.45 17.56 -24.46
CA LEU A 310 65.51 16.82 -25.71
C LEU A 310 66.11 15.45 -25.41
N VAL A 311 65.34 14.40 -25.70
CA VAL A 311 65.74 13.01 -25.44
C VAL A 311 65.89 12.28 -26.77
N TYR A 312 66.95 11.50 -26.92
CA TYR A 312 67.26 10.68 -28.07
C TYR A 312 67.41 9.21 -27.63
N SER A 313 66.94 8.27 -28.43
CA SER A 313 67.13 6.84 -28.19
C SER A 313 67.52 6.13 -29.48
N CYS A 314 68.38 5.13 -29.37
CA CYS A 314 68.80 4.31 -30.50
C CYS A 314 68.88 2.84 -30.14
N THR A 315 68.37 1.98 -31.00
CA THR A 315 68.44 0.53 -30.88
C THR A 315 68.90 -0.10 -32.19
N ASN A 316 69.85 -1.02 -32.14
CA ASN A 316 70.28 -1.78 -33.31
C ASN A 316 69.22 -2.83 -33.69
N GLU A 317 68.83 -2.84 -34.96
CA GLU A 317 67.89 -3.81 -35.53
C GLU A 317 68.64 -4.99 -36.16
N ALA A 318 67.99 -6.15 -36.22
CA ALA A 318 68.61 -7.39 -36.72
C ALA A 318 69.03 -7.31 -38.20
N ASN A 319 68.45 -6.39 -38.97
CA ASN A 319 68.75 -6.15 -40.38
C ASN A 319 69.98 -5.25 -40.61
N GLY A 320 70.70 -4.87 -39.56
CA GLY A 320 71.88 -4.01 -39.64
C GLY A 320 71.58 -2.50 -39.69
N ASN A 321 70.31 -2.13 -39.61
CA ASN A 321 69.88 -0.75 -39.42
C ASN A 321 69.77 -0.41 -37.93
N ARG A 322 69.54 0.87 -37.62
CA ARG A 322 69.22 1.35 -36.28
C ARG A 322 67.85 2.01 -36.26
N ARG A 323 67.08 1.73 -35.21
CA ARG A 323 65.82 2.41 -34.92
C ARG A 323 66.07 3.58 -33.98
N VAL A 324 65.55 4.74 -34.36
CA VAL A 324 65.75 6.00 -33.63
C VAL A 324 64.42 6.51 -33.09
N GLY A 325 64.45 6.97 -31.85
CA GLY A 325 63.36 7.69 -31.20
C GLY A 325 63.86 9.03 -30.65
N SER A 326 62.97 10.01 -30.58
CA SER A 326 63.29 11.29 -29.95
C SER A 326 62.04 12.00 -29.44
N TRP A 327 62.19 12.74 -28.34
CA TRP A 327 61.12 13.44 -27.64
C TRP A 327 61.58 14.84 -27.23
N VAL A 328 60.72 15.83 -27.49
CA VAL A 328 60.88 17.20 -27.01
C VAL A 328 59.90 17.41 -25.87
N LEU A 329 60.45 17.72 -24.70
CA LEU A 329 59.72 17.83 -23.45
C LEU A 329 59.76 19.26 -22.93
N SER A 330 58.70 19.68 -22.24
CA SER A 330 58.58 20.97 -21.54
C SER A 330 58.00 20.78 -20.15
N ARG A 331 58.41 21.62 -19.18
CA ARG A 331 57.76 21.68 -17.86
C ARG A 331 56.39 22.37 -17.91
N SER A 332 56.22 23.36 -18.79
CA SER A 332 55.04 24.23 -18.85
C SER A 332 54.05 23.87 -19.95
N GLY A 333 54.41 23.00 -20.89
CA GLY A 333 53.61 22.74 -22.09
C GLY A 333 53.90 23.68 -23.26
N SER A 334 54.90 24.58 -23.12
CA SER A 334 55.38 25.46 -24.19
C SER A 334 56.90 25.68 -24.09
N LEU A 335 57.53 26.21 -25.14
CA LEU A 335 58.98 26.52 -25.17
C LEU A 335 59.23 28.01 -25.32
N SER A 336 60.20 28.54 -24.58
CA SER A 336 60.73 29.89 -24.83
C SER A 336 61.60 29.92 -26.10
N ALA A 337 61.79 31.10 -26.69
CA ALA A 337 62.64 31.26 -27.87
C ALA A 337 64.08 30.74 -27.65
N THR A 338 64.64 30.97 -26.46
CA THR A 338 65.96 30.46 -26.07
C THR A 338 65.98 28.93 -26.00
N ALA A 339 64.99 28.32 -25.34
CA ALA A 339 64.88 26.86 -25.25
C ALA A 339 64.74 26.23 -26.64
N GLN A 340 63.91 26.83 -27.49
CA GLN A 340 63.73 26.39 -28.89
C GLN A 340 65.04 26.48 -29.68
N ALA A 341 65.81 27.55 -29.53
CA ALA A 341 67.11 27.69 -30.19
C ALA A 341 68.11 26.62 -29.71
N THR A 342 68.16 26.32 -28.41
CA THR A 342 69.03 25.26 -27.87
C THR A 342 68.62 23.88 -28.37
N ILE A 343 67.32 23.56 -28.41
CA ILE A 343 66.80 22.31 -28.97
C ILE A 343 67.17 22.18 -30.44
N ASN A 344 66.95 23.23 -31.23
CA ASN A 344 67.26 23.23 -32.66
C ASN A 344 68.75 22.99 -32.91
N GLN A 345 69.62 23.61 -32.11
CA GLN A 345 71.07 23.38 -32.19
C GLN A 345 71.42 21.93 -31.84
N ALA A 346 70.85 21.37 -30.78
CA ALA A 346 71.09 19.98 -30.39
C ALA A 346 70.58 18.96 -31.44
N ILE A 347 69.50 19.27 -32.17
CA ILE A 347 69.03 18.48 -33.31
C ILE A 347 70.06 18.50 -34.44
N ILE A 348 70.68 19.64 -34.75
CA ILE A 348 71.74 19.73 -35.77
C ILE A 348 72.97 18.93 -35.36
N ASP A 349 73.37 19.05 -34.10
CA ASP A 349 74.62 18.46 -33.59
C ASP A 349 74.51 16.95 -33.37
N THR A 350 73.29 16.39 -33.39
CA THR A 350 73.04 14.96 -33.24
C THR A 350 72.73 14.34 -34.60
N PRO A 351 73.62 13.52 -35.19
CA PRO A 351 73.49 13.03 -36.58
C PRO A 351 72.19 12.30 -36.91
N ASP A 352 71.58 11.65 -35.91
CA ASP A 352 70.37 10.85 -36.06
C ASP A 352 69.08 11.65 -35.83
N LEU A 353 69.19 12.90 -35.37
CA LEU A 353 68.06 13.77 -35.16
C LEU A 353 67.76 14.63 -36.37
N PHE A 354 66.47 14.79 -36.62
CA PHE A 354 65.91 15.47 -37.76
C PHE A 354 64.55 16.04 -37.38
N ASP A 355 64.42 17.37 -37.46
CA ASP A 355 63.24 18.10 -37.02
C ASP A 355 61.95 17.65 -37.75
N GLY A 356 62.06 17.17 -38.99
CA GLY A 356 60.90 16.77 -39.79
C GLY A 356 60.30 15.40 -39.45
N TYR A 357 60.94 14.60 -38.60
CA TYR A 357 60.34 13.37 -38.09
C TYR A 357 59.42 13.60 -36.89
N TYR A 358 59.46 14.77 -36.25
CA TYR A 358 58.62 15.04 -35.10
C TYR A 358 57.14 15.22 -35.46
N GLN A 359 56.28 14.50 -34.75
CA GLN A 359 54.83 14.66 -34.69
C GLN A 359 54.47 15.45 -33.44
N THR A 360 53.55 16.40 -33.56
CA THR A 360 53.07 17.22 -32.44
C THR A 360 52.17 16.42 -31.51
N THR A 361 52.29 16.69 -30.21
CA THR A 361 51.42 16.16 -29.16
C THR A 361 50.64 17.32 -28.56
N SER A 362 49.32 17.34 -28.74
CA SER A 362 48.47 18.37 -28.16
C SER A 362 48.46 18.27 -26.64
N GLN A 363 48.55 19.43 -26.02
CA GLN A 363 48.51 19.64 -24.58
C GLN A 363 47.27 20.44 -24.15
N ASP A 364 46.32 20.61 -25.06
CA ASP A 364 45.10 21.37 -24.83
C ASP A 364 44.15 20.61 -23.89
N ALA A 365 43.27 21.34 -23.20
CA ALA A 365 42.37 20.76 -22.20
C ALA A 365 41.51 19.61 -22.75
N ASP A 366 41.00 19.73 -23.98
CA ASP A 366 40.19 18.68 -24.63
C ASP A 366 41.04 17.43 -24.93
N ALA A 367 42.29 17.60 -25.36
CA ALA A 367 43.21 16.49 -25.63
C ALA A 367 43.70 15.80 -24.35
N CYS A 368 43.73 16.54 -23.23
CA CYS A 368 44.07 16.06 -21.90
C CYS A 368 42.88 15.51 -21.11
N PHE A 369 41.67 15.64 -21.62
CA PHE A 369 40.50 15.12 -20.96
C PHE A 369 40.44 13.59 -21.08
N SER A 370 40.22 12.92 -19.95
CA SER A 370 39.99 11.48 -19.92
C SER A 370 38.80 11.14 -19.04
N TYR A 371 38.07 10.11 -19.47
CA TYR A 371 36.97 9.54 -18.73
C TYR A 371 37.51 8.65 -17.61
N PRO A 372 37.17 8.90 -16.34
CA PRO A 372 37.50 7.98 -15.26
C PRO A 372 36.94 6.57 -15.51
N THR A 373 37.60 5.53 -14.98
CA THR A 373 37.03 4.19 -14.98
C THR A 373 35.81 4.14 -14.06
N PHE A 374 34.66 3.80 -14.62
CA PHE A 374 33.41 3.71 -13.87
C PHE A 374 33.33 2.43 -13.05
N ASP A 375 33.05 2.60 -11.75
CA ASP A 375 32.59 1.52 -10.88
C ASP A 375 31.07 1.67 -10.70
N SER A 376 30.35 0.57 -10.90
CA SER A 376 28.90 0.45 -10.64
C SER A 376 28.44 0.93 -9.26
N LYS A 377 29.35 1.09 -8.29
CA LYS A 377 29.07 1.63 -6.95
C LYS A 377 29.01 3.16 -6.87
N TRP A 378 29.34 3.86 -7.95
CA TRP A 378 29.34 5.32 -7.95
C TRP A 378 27.93 5.86 -7.75
N GLU A 379 27.78 6.81 -6.83
CA GLU A 379 26.50 7.51 -6.61
C GLU A 379 26.29 8.63 -7.63
N TYR A 380 27.36 9.19 -8.19
CA TYR A 380 27.34 10.26 -9.18
C TYR A 380 28.47 10.07 -10.20
N ILE A 381 28.31 10.63 -11.39
CA ILE A 381 29.43 10.81 -12.33
C ILE A 381 30.09 12.16 -12.07
N GLU A 382 31.34 12.12 -11.62
CA GLU A 382 32.17 13.31 -11.42
C GLU A 382 33.31 13.31 -12.45
N LEU A 383 33.38 14.38 -13.25
CA LEU A 383 34.37 14.55 -14.31
C LEU A 383 35.31 15.71 -13.98
N PRO A 384 36.59 15.65 -14.39
CA PRO A 384 37.53 16.74 -14.14
C PRO A 384 37.15 18.02 -14.91
N GLY A 385 37.36 19.17 -14.26
CA GLY A 385 37.15 20.51 -14.83
C GLY A 385 35.71 21.04 -14.70
N ASP A 386 35.53 22.31 -15.08
CA ASP A 386 34.24 23.02 -15.05
C ASP A 386 33.27 22.53 -16.13
N CYS A 387 31.98 22.80 -15.97
CA CYS A 387 30.96 22.49 -16.97
C CYS A 387 31.29 23.14 -18.33
N ASP A 388 31.22 22.34 -19.40
CA ASP A 388 31.52 22.81 -20.75
C ASP A 388 30.39 23.69 -21.29
N THR A 389 30.61 25.00 -21.30
CA THR A 389 29.65 26.01 -21.79
C THR A 389 29.38 25.94 -23.29
N ARG A 390 30.14 25.14 -24.05
CA ARG A 390 29.90 24.87 -25.48
C ARG A 390 28.78 23.85 -25.69
N ILE A 391 28.44 23.04 -24.68
CA ILE A 391 27.35 22.06 -24.77
C ILE A 391 26.02 22.81 -24.76
N LYS A 392 25.23 22.61 -25.82
CA LYS A 392 23.90 23.18 -25.99
C LYS A 392 22.88 22.09 -26.26
N GLY A 393 21.62 22.38 -25.97
CA GLY A 393 20.51 21.50 -26.36
C GLY A 393 20.28 21.53 -27.88
N VAL A 394 19.38 20.68 -28.35
CA VAL A 394 18.94 20.63 -29.75
C VAL A 394 18.44 22.02 -30.20
N ASP A 395 18.81 22.42 -31.41
CA ASP A 395 18.37 23.68 -31.99
C ASP A 395 16.85 23.70 -32.24
N ASP A 396 16.27 24.91 -32.21
CA ASP A 396 14.84 25.16 -32.46
C ASP A 396 13.91 24.24 -31.63
N PHE A 397 14.18 24.13 -30.33
CA PHE A 397 13.46 23.22 -29.44
C PHE A 397 11.98 23.55 -29.30
N ASP A 398 11.13 22.58 -29.66
CA ASP A 398 9.67 22.70 -29.55
C ASP A 398 9.15 22.05 -28.25
N VAL A 399 8.95 22.88 -27.23
CA VAL A 399 8.43 22.44 -25.94
C VAL A 399 7.06 21.79 -26.05
N THR A 400 6.21 22.21 -27.00
CA THR A 400 4.83 21.71 -27.13
C THR A 400 4.84 20.26 -27.60
N ARG A 401 5.74 19.93 -28.53
CA ARG A 401 5.95 18.55 -28.99
C ARG A 401 6.65 17.67 -27.96
N TYR A 402 7.40 18.28 -27.04
CA TYR A 402 8.10 17.55 -25.98
C TYR A 402 7.17 17.09 -24.83
N LEU A 403 5.98 17.68 -24.69
CA LEU A 403 5.04 17.39 -23.61
C LEU A 403 4.58 15.92 -23.56
N GLY A 404 4.03 15.52 -22.41
CA GLY A 404 3.52 14.17 -22.15
C GLY A 404 4.49 13.29 -21.36
N ASP A 405 4.28 11.98 -21.44
CA ASP A 405 5.00 11.00 -20.61
C ASP A 405 6.30 10.55 -21.28
N TRP A 406 7.36 10.52 -20.50
CA TRP A 406 8.68 10.00 -20.88
C TRP A 406 9.12 8.94 -19.86
N LYS A 407 9.22 7.69 -20.32
CA LYS A 407 9.77 6.57 -19.53
C LYS A 407 11.28 6.62 -19.59
N GLU A 408 11.94 6.55 -18.45
CA GLU A 408 13.39 6.52 -18.36
C GLU A 408 13.91 5.09 -18.58
N LEU A 409 14.73 4.89 -19.61
CA LEU A 409 15.29 3.57 -19.94
C LEU A 409 16.67 3.37 -19.34
N GLN A 410 17.44 4.46 -19.28
CA GLN A 410 18.78 4.46 -18.73
C GLN A 410 19.08 5.81 -18.10
N ARG A 411 19.91 5.81 -17.04
CA ARG A 411 20.36 7.03 -16.38
C ARG A 411 21.82 6.91 -15.94
N TYR A 412 22.47 8.04 -15.74
CA TYR A 412 23.65 8.06 -14.87
C TYR A 412 23.25 7.79 -13.43
N PRO A 413 24.14 7.26 -12.58
CA PRO A 413 23.83 7.06 -11.17
C PRO A 413 23.36 8.36 -10.50
N GLN A 414 22.31 8.21 -9.69
CA GLN A 414 21.63 9.29 -8.97
C GLN A 414 21.13 8.71 -7.65
N PRO A 415 21.58 9.18 -6.48
CA PRO A 415 21.16 8.61 -5.20
C PRO A 415 19.72 8.98 -4.82
N THR A 416 19.13 9.98 -5.49
CA THR A 416 17.72 10.36 -5.30
C THR A 416 16.76 9.56 -6.19
N GLN A 417 17.27 8.75 -7.12
CA GLN A 417 16.49 7.85 -7.98
C GLN A 417 16.97 6.41 -7.75
N THR A 418 16.55 5.80 -6.65
CA THR A 418 16.90 4.41 -6.30
C THR A 418 15.90 3.38 -6.83
N GLY A 419 14.72 3.83 -7.26
CA GLY A 419 13.65 2.98 -7.76
C GLY A 419 13.77 2.57 -9.22
N GLN A 420 12.70 1.92 -9.66
CA GLN A 420 12.44 1.50 -11.04
C GLN A 420 11.15 2.16 -11.57
N CYS A 421 10.78 1.85 -12.81
CA CYS A 421 9.61 2.42 -13.47
C CYS A 421 9.60 3.96 -13.47
N ASN A 422 10.78 4.54 -13.61
CA ASN A 422 10.94 5.99 -13.60
C ASN A 422 10.20 6.59 -14.80
N LEU A 423 9.37 7.60 -14.55
CA LEU A 423 8.63 8.31 -15.59
C LEU A 423 8.59 9.79 -15.24
N ALA A 424 8.81 10.62 -16.26
CA ALA A 424 8.67 12.07 -16.20
C ALA A 424 7.48 12.49 -17.06
N ARG A 425 6.49 13.13 -16.45
CA ARG A 425 5.30 13.69 -17.12
C ARG A 425 5.42 15.19 -17.22
N TYR A 426 5.45 15.71 -18.44
CA TYR A 426 5.49 17.14 -18.74
C TYR A 426 4.08 17.62 -19.12
N GLY A 427 3.49 18.46 -18.27
CA GLY A 427 2.13 18.99 -18.42
C GLY A 427 2.00 20.14 -19.42
N PRO A 428 0.78 20.66 -19.65
CA PRO A 428 0.56 21.79 -20.55
C PRO A 428 1.33 23.03 -20.13
N VAL A 429 1.78 23.81 -21.11
CA VAL A 429 2.48 25.08 -20.91
C VAL A 429 1.47 26.14 -20.45
N ASN A 430 1.68 26.72 -19.26
CA ASN A 430 0.88 27.83 -18.74
C ASN A 430 1.81 29.02 -18.43
N ASN A 431 1.61 30.15 -19.13
CA ASN A 431 2.46 31.34 -18.99
C ASN A 431 3.97 31.07 -19.13
N GLY A 432 4.35 30.15 -20.04
CA GLY A 432 5.76 29.77 -20.26
C GLY A 432 6.33 28.77 -19.26
N VAL A 433 5.51 28.26 -18.33
CA VAL A 433 5.90 27.25 -17.33
C VAL A 433 5.26 25.91 -17.66
N VAL A 434 6.05 24.84 -17.64
CA VAL A 434 5.64 23.44 -17.79
C VAL A 434 5.64 22.77 -16.42
N THR A 435 4.56 22.13 -16.02
CA THR A 435 4.56 21.27 -14.82
C THR A 435 5.33 19.98 -15.11
N VAL A 436 6.19 19.55 -14.20
CA VAL A 436 6.94 18.29 -14.32
C VAL A 436 6.58 17.40 -13.13
N VAL A 437 6.06 16.21 -13.40
CA VAL A 437 5.81 15.19 -12.37
C VAL A 437 6.71 14.01 -12.64
N ASN A 438 7.68 13.78 -11.75
CA ASN A 438 8.52 12.60 -11.79
C ASN A 438 7.96 11.55 -10.84
N GLN A 439 8.00 10.29 -11.25
CA GLN A 439 7.63 9.15 -10.42
C GLN A 439 8.69 8.06 -10.49
N GLN A 440 8.75 7.24 -9.46
CA GLN A 440 9.52 6.00 -9.38
C GLN A 440 8.82 5.02 -8.44
N VAL A 441 9.08 3.73 -8.62
CA VAL A 441 8.63 2.67 -7.73
C VAL A 441 9.81 2.19 -6.89
N VAL A 442 9.69 2.32 -5.58
CA VAL A 442 10.70 1.89 -4.60
C VAL A 442 10.02 0.93 -3.63
N ASN A 443 10.50 -0.31 -3.53
CA ASN A 443 9.92 -1.34 -2.66
C ASN A 443 8.40 -1.45 -2.83
N GLU A 444 7.92 -1.53 -4.07
CA GLU A 444 6.48 -1.62 -4.43
C GLU A 444 5.62 -0.46 -3.91
N ARG A 445 6.24 0.70 -3.64
CA ARG A 445 5.56 1.96 -3.31
C ARG A 445 5.87 2.99 -4.37
N LEU A 446 4.84 3.71 -4.82
CA LEU A 446 4.96 4.80 -5.77
C LEU A 446 5.45 6.06 -5.05
N ALA A 447 6.63 6.54 -5.39
CA ALA A 447 7.13 7.84 -4.98
C ALA A 447 6.97 8.83 -6.12
N THR A 448 6.43 10.02 -5.84
CA THR A 448 6.27 11.08 -6.83
C THR A 448 6.85 12.39 -6.32
N ILE A 449 7.31 13.24 -7.25
CA ILE A 449 7.72 14.62 -6.96
C ILE A 449 7.21 15.52 -8.08
N THR A 450 6.63 16.65 -7.69
CA THR A 450 6.12 17.66 -8.63
C THR A 450 7.01 18.89 -8.60
N GLY A 451 7.32 19.40 -9.78
CA GLY A 451 8.13 20.58 -10.03
C GLY A 451 7.67 21.34 -11.26
N GLN A 452 8.51 22.25 -11.72
CA GLN A 452 8.24 23.11 -12.87
C GLN A 452 9.49 23.20 -13.76
N ALA A 453 9.27 23.40 -15.05
CA ALA A 453 10.33 23.67 -16.02
C ALA A 453 9.99 24.92 -16.84
N VAL A 454 10.99 25.76 -17.09
CA VAL A 454 10.89 26.91 -18.00
C VAL A 454 11.99 26.81 -19.05
N ILE A 455 11.71 27.29 -20.26
CA ILE A 455 12.74 27.40 -21.30
C ILE A 455 13.72 28.50 -20.88
N ALA A 456 14.97 28.11 -20.66
CA ALA A 456 16.04 28.98 -20.19
C ALA A 456 16.95 29.46 -21.33
N SER A 457 16.87 28.83 -22.51
CA SER A 457 17.64 29.27 -23.67
C SER A 457 17.23 30.66 -24.15
N THR A 458 18.24 31.46 -24.48
CA THR A 458 18.06 32.71 -25.24
C THR A 458 18.34 32.53 -26.73
N ASP A 459 18.85 31.36 -27.12
CA ASP A 459 19.28 30.99 -28.47
C ASP A 459 18.40 29.90 -29.11
N ARG A 460 17.20 29.67 -28.57
CA ARG A 460 16.21 28.67 -29.04
C ARG A 460 16.63 27.21 -28.89
N THR A 461 17.72 26.93 -28.19
CA THR A 461 18.14 25.55 -27.92
C THR A 461 17.28 24.89 -26.84
N GLY A 462 17.31 23.55 -26.76
CA GLY A 462 16.63 22.76 -25.75
C GLY A 462 17.25 22.86 -24.36
N HIS A 463 17.29 24.06 -23.77
CA HIS A 463 17.78 24.31 -22.42
C HIS A 463 16.61 24.68 -21.50
N LEU A 464 16.36 23.83 -20.52
CA LEU A 464 15.28 23.96 -19.54
C LEU A 464 15.87 24.24 -18.16
N LYS A 465 15.32 25.22 -17.44
CA LYS A 465 15.55 25.38 -16.01
C LYS A 465 14.46 24.63 -15.26
N VAL A 466 14.83 23.53 -14.60
CA VAL A 466 13.90 22.67 -13.86
C VAL A 466 14.02 22.98 -12.38
N THR A 467 12.87 23.12 -11.70
CA THR A 467 12.75 23.49 -10.30
C THR A 467 11.91 22.46 -9.57
N PHE A 468 12.47 21.85 -8.53
CA PHE A 468 11.75 20.96 -7.62
C PHE A 468 11.77 21.53 -6.21
N ASN A 469 10.67 21.37 -5.48
CA ASN A 469 10.64 21.65 -4.04
C ASN A 469 10.87 20.35 -3.28
N VAL A 470 12.03 20.23 -2.63
CA VAL A 470 12.42 19.05 -1.85
C VAL A 470 12.47 19.46 -0.39
N ASN A 471 11.56 18.93 0.44
CA ASN A 471 11.48 19.22 1.87
C ASN A 471 11.38 20.72 2.22
N GLY A 472 10.72 21.52 1.37
CA GLY A 472 10.60 22.98 1.55
C GLY A 472 11.75 23.78 0.93
N GLU A 473 12.81 23.12 0.46
CA GLU A 473 13.92 23.77 -0.26
C GLU A 473 13.67 23.75 -1.77
N VAL A 474 13.79 24.93 -2.39
CA VAL A 474 13.76 25.08 -3.84
C VAL A 474 15.12 24.66 -4.41
N ARG A 475 15.10 23.63 -5.26
CA ARG A 475 16.29 23.13 -5.97
C ARG A 475 16.12 23.34 -7.45
N GLU A 476 17.05 24.07 -8.03
CA GLU A 476 17.09 24.35 -9.46
C GLU A 476 18.20 23.56 -10.15
N SER A 477 17.96 23.15 -11.40
CA SER A 477 18.94 22.46 -12.23
C SER A 477 18.72 22.78 -13.70
N ASP A 478 19.82 22.84 -14.45
CA ASP A 478 19.83 23.13 -15.88
C ASP A 478 19.84 21.82 -16.67
N TYR A 479 18.79 21.59 -17.44
CA TYR A 479 18.59 20.38 -18.24
C TYR A 479 18.71 20.74 -19.73
N TYR A 480 19.62 20.08 -20.42
CA TYR A 480 19.87 20.23 -21.84
C TYR A 480 19.34 19.00 -22.56
N VAL A 481 18.29 19.17 -23.37
CA VAL A 481 17.79 18.13 -24.27
C VAL A 481 18.74 18.09 -25.47
N LEU A 482 19.72 17.20 -25.44
CA LEU A 482 20.79 17.14 -26.45
C LEU A 482 20.32 16.57 -27.78
N ALA A 483 19.40 15.60 -27.74
CA ALA A 483 18.81 14.99 -28.93
C ALA A 483 17.40 14.51 -28.61
N THR A 484 16.45 14.72 -29.54
CA THR A 484 15.09 14.19 -29.45
C THR A 484 14.43 14.26 -30.82
N ASP A 485 13.61 13.27 -31.16
CA ASP A 485 12.70 13.33 -32.30
C ASP A 485 11.26 13.73 -31.88
N TYR A 486 11.08 14.04 -30.58
CA TYR A 486 9.85 14.37 -29.87
C TYR A 486 8.82 13.24 -29.76
N ASN A 487 8.91 12.20 -30.58
CA ASN A 487 7.89 11.17 -30.73
C ASN A 487 8.29 9.84 -30.09
N GLU A 488 9.57 9.50 -30.09
CA GLU A 488 10.09 8.23 -29.60
C GLU A 488 11.07 8.45 -28.46
N TYR A 489 12.09 9.31 -28.61
CA TYR A 489 13.22 9.37 -27.69
C TYR A 489 13.62 10.79 -27.28
N ALA A 490 14.28 10.90 -26.13
CA ALA A 490 15.02 12.10 -25.74
C ALA A 490 16.28 11.72 -24.94
N LEU A 491 17.38 12.42 -25.21
CA LEU A 491 18.63 12.38 -24.44
C LEU A 491 18.77 13.69 -23.68
N VAL A 492 18.76 13.62 -22.35
CA VAL A 492 18.82 14.79 -21.47
C VAL A 492 20.14 14.78 -20.69
N TYR A 493 20.82 15.91 -20.63
CA TYR A 493 22.08 16.14 -19.92
C TYR A 493 21.92 17.25 -18.89
N SER A 494 22.62 17.15 -17.76
CA SER A 494 22.72 18.22 -16.77
C SER A 494 24.14 18.23 -16.20
N CYS A 495 24.64 19.43 -15.88
CA CYS A 495 25.96 19.63 -15.30
C CYS A 495 25.92 20.66 -14.19
N ALA A 496 26.62 20.38 -13.09
CA ALA A 496 26.79 21.31 -11.99
C ALA A 496 28.24 21.25 -11.45
N PRO A 497 28.82 22.38 -10.99
CA PRO A 497 30.13 22.37 -10.35
C PRO A 497 30.09 21.56 -9.04
N ALA A 498 31.12 20.74 -8.80
CA ALA A 498 31.23 19.90 -7.61
C ALA A 498 31.92 20.61 -6.42
N GLY A 499 32.49 21.80 -6.65
CA GLY A 499 33.15 22.62 -5.62
C GLY A 499 34.61 22.26 -5.32
N ASN A 500 35.14 21.19 -5.92
CA ASN A 500 36.53 20.72 -5.79
C ASN A 500 37.35 20.89 -7.09
N GLY A 501 36.86 21.70 -8.04
CA GLY A 501 37.45 21.83 -9.38
C GLY A 501 36.97 20.79 -10.40
N ASN A 502 36.06 19.89 -10.00
CA ASN A 502 35.36 18.97 -10.88
C ASN A 502 33.91 19.42 -11.15
N ARG A 503 33.25 18.72 -12.06
CA ARG A 503 31.83 18.85 -12.37
C ARG A 503 31.10 17.54 -12.16
N ARG A 504 29.87 17.61 -11.65
CA ARG A 504 28.94 16.48 -11.62
C ARG A 504 28.09 16.50 -12.86
N VAL A 505 28.02 15.36 -13.54
CA VAL A 505 27.22 15.17 -14.74
C VAL A 505 26.10 14.19 -14.46
N SER A 506 24.94 14.51 -15.01
CA SER A 506 23.75 13.68 -15.01
C SER A 506 23.27 13.51 -16.43
N SER A 507 22.76 12.32 -16.75
CA SER A 507 22.18 12.07 -18.07
C SER A 507 21.08 11.03 -18.02
N TRP A 508 20.08 11.18 -18.89
CA TRP A 508 18.92 10.29 -18.98
C TRP A 508 18.59 9.99 -20.43
N VAL A 509 18.36 8.71 -20.72
CA VAL A 509 17.78 8.23 -21.98
C VAL A 509 16.31 7.95 -21.73
N LEU A 510 15.46 8.71 -22.42
CA LEU A 510 14.01 8.69 -22.25
C LEU A 510 13.33 8.14 -23.51
N SER A 511 12.18 7.48 -23.33
CA SER A 511 11.32 6.99 -24.41
C SER A 511 9.84 7.28 -24.15
N LYS A 512 9.07 7.64 -25.19
CA LYS A 512 7.61 7.79 -25.10
C LYS A 512 6.89 6.45 -24.88
N THR A 513 7.44 5.36 -25.42
CA THR A 513 6.78 4.04 -25.44
C THR A 513 7.34 3.09 -24.38
N GLY A 514 8.61 3.27 -24.00
CA GLY A 514 9.38 2.33 -23.18
C GLY A 514 10.34 1.44 -23.99
N THR A 515 10.38 1.62 -25.31
CA THR A 515 11.31 0.94 -26.23
C THR A 515 11.93 1.96 -27.19
N LEU A 516 13.03 1.61 -27.84
CA LEU A 516 13.71 2.46 -28.82
C LEU A 516 13.99 1.68 -30.11
N SER A 517 13.81 2.34 -31.26
CA SER A 517 14.26 1.84 -32.56
C SER A 517 15.78 1.91 -32.72
N ASP A 518 16.35 1.09 -33.62
CA ASP A 518 17.79 1.10 -33.93
C ASP A 518 18.27 2.49 -34.41
N LYS A 519 17.40 3.22 -35.14
CA LYS A 519 17.67 4.59 -35.58
C LYS A 519 17.88 5.52 -34.37
N SER A 520 16.95 5.50 -33.42
CA SER A 520 17.02 6.34 -32.22
C SER A 520 18.20 5.98 -31.33
N ILE A 521 18.54 4.69 -31.20
CA ILE A 521 19.74 4.23 -30.50
C ILE A 521 21.00 4.81 -31.16
N ASN A 522 21.11 4.74 -32.49
CA ASN A 522 22.26 5.30 -33.21
C ASN A 522 22.39 6.82 -33.04
N GLU A 523 21.27 7.57 -33.11
CA GLU A 523 21.28 9.03 -32.89
C GLU A 523 21.70 9.40 -31.45
N ILE A 524 21.23 8.65 -30.45
CA ILE A 524 21.64 8.80 -29.05
C ILE A 524 23.15 8.52 -28.90
N ASP A 525 23.62 7.40 -29.45
CA ASP A 525 25.03 6.99 -29.37
C ASP A 525 25.96 8.00 -30.06
N GLU A 526 25.58 8.51 -31.23
CA GLU A 526 26.33 9.57 -31.92
C GLU A 526 26.39 10.86 -31.09
N THR A 527 25.29 11.23 -30.43
CA THR A 527 25.23 12.43 -29.60
C THR A 527 26.08 12.27 -28.34
N ILE A 528 26.07 11.08 -27.72
CA ILE A 528 26.96 10.73 -26.61
C ILE A 528 28.43 10.87 -27.04
N LEU A 529 28.80 10.29 -28.19
CA LEU A 529 30.19 10.32 -28.68
C LEU A 529 30.71 11.74 -28.96
N LYS A 530 29.84 12.65 -29.39
CA LYS A 530 30.20 14.05 -29.71
C LYS A 530 30.19 14.97 -28.48
N THR A 531 29.69 14.50 -27.33
CA THR A 531 29.51 15.31 -26.13
C THR A 531 30.51 14.90 -25.06
N GLN A 532 31.54 15.71 -24.79
CA GLN A 532 32.61 15.43 -23.80
C GLN A 532 32.08 15.12 -22.38
N GLY A 533 30.87 15.60 -22.04
CA GLY A 533 30.21 15.28 -20.77
C GLY A 533 29.67 13.86 -20.67
N LEU A 534 29.59 13.11 -21.78
CA LEU A 534 28.88 11.84 -21.86
C LEU A 534 29.80 10.70 -22.31
N HIS A 535 29.70 9.60 -21.58
CA HIS A 535 30.30 8.31 -21.90
C HIS A 535 29.24 7.20 -21.81
N LYS A 536 29.19 6.33 -22.83
CA LYS A 536 28.18 5.26 -22.94
C LYS A 536 28.27 4.24 -21.79
N GLY A 537 29.49 3.96 -21.32
CA GLY A 537 29.73 2.99 -20.24
C GLY A 537 29.22 3.41 -18.86
N TYR A 538 28.74 4.64 -18.69
CA TYR A 538 28.27 5.17 -17.39
C TYR A 538 26.76 5.04 -17.19
N TYR A 539 26.01 4.63 -18.21
CA TYR A 539 24.56 4.47 -18.10
C TYR A 539 24.20 3.17 -17.38
N VAL A 540 23.37 3.29 -16.36
CA VAL A 540 22.70 2.19 -15.65
C VAL A 540 21.29 2.04 -16.23
N LYS A 541 20.85 0.80 -16.45
CA LYS A 541 19.50 0.51 -16.94
C LYS A 541 18.46 0.75 -15.86
N THR A 542 17.31 1.26 -16.29
CA THR A 542 16.11 1.41 -15.46
C THR A 542 15.08 0.37 -15.90
N GLY A 543 14.60 -0.43 -14.97
CA GLY A 543 13.55 -1.43 -15.17
C GLY A 543 12.21 -0.78 -15.50
N GLN A 544 11.54 -1.29 -16.53
CA GLN A 544 10.26 -0.81 -17.05
C GLN A 544 9.28 -1.97 -17.30
N THR A 545 9.55 -3.15 -16.72
CA THR A 545 8.65 -4.30 -16.83
C THR A 545 7.40 -4.08 -15.98
N GLN A 546 6.37 -4.90 -16.20
CA GLN A 546 5.16 -4.87 -15.37
C GLN A 546 5.46 -5.06 -13.87
N GLN A 547 6.47 -5.88 -13.54
CA GLN A 547 6.90 -6.11 -12.16
C GLN A 547 7.65 -4.90 -11.61
N ASP A 548 8.56 -4.29 -12.37
CA ASP A 548 9.28 -3.07 -11.96
C ASP A 548 8.32 -1.89 -11.70
N CYS A 549 7.21 -1.87 -12.45
CA CYS A 549 6.17 -0.85 -12.36
C CYS A 549 5.04 -1.17 -11.38
N PHE A 550 5.05 -2.34 -10.75
CA PHE A 550 4.01 -2.72 -9.79
C PHE A 550 4.20 -1.97 -8.46
N TYR A 551 3.11 -1.41 -7.95
CA TYR A 551 3.07 -0.84 -6.61
C TYR A 551 1.71 -1.08 -5.96
N TYR A 552 1.69 -1.07 -4.63
CA TYR A 552 0.47 -1.02 -3.84
C TYR A 552 0.07 0.44 -3.65
N PRO A 553 -1.10 0.88 -4.19
CA PRO A 553 -1.59 2.23 -3.94
C PRO A 553 -1.81 2.48 -2.45
N GLU A 554 -1.94 3.75 -2.06
CA GLU A 554 -2.31 4.06 -0.68
C GLU A 554 -3.73 3.55 -0.41
N PHE A 555 -3.91 2.93 0.77
CA PHE A 555 -5.20 2.38 1.15
C PHE A 555 -6.20 3.49 1.44
N ASP A 556 -7.38 3.37 0.85
CA ASP A 556 -8.53 4.21 1.16
C ASP A 556 -9.64 3.33 1.71
N SER A 557 -10.06 3.62 2.95
CA SER A 557 -11.10 2.89 3.66
C SER A 557 -12.47 2.89 2.97
N SER A 558 -12.71 3.80 2.02
CA SER A 558 -13.94 3.87 1.23
C SER A 558 -13.99 2.92 0.03
N TRP A 559 -12.89 2.25 -0.29
CA TRP A 559 -12.84 1.31 -1.40
C TRP A 559 -13.87 0.20 -1.23
N SER A 560 -14.62 -0.09 -2.30
CA SER A 560 -15.47 -1.28 -2.33
C SER A 560 -14.66 -2.55 -2.60
N TYR A 561 -13.53 -2.43 -3.31
CA TYR A 561 -12.68 -3.55 -3.68
C TYR A 561 -11.21 -3.10 -3.73
N VAL A 562 -10.29 -4.02 -3.49
CA VAL A 562 -8.88 -3.82 -3.82
C VAL A 562 -8.66 -4.17 -5.29
N GLU A 563 -8.38 -3.17 -6.12
CA GLU A 563 -8.01 -3.36 -7.52
C GLU A 563 -6.57 -2.95 -7.75
N LEU A 564 -5.77 -3.90 -8.23
CA LEU A 564 -4.34 -3.73 -8.49
C LEU A 564 -4.06 -3.83 -9.99
N SER A 565 -2.99 -3.18 -10.43
CA SER A 565 -2.49 -3.27 -11.80
C SER A 565 -2.06 -4.70 -12.13
N GLY A 566 -2.30 -5.13 -13.37
CA GLY A 566 -1.90 -6.44 -13.89
C GLY A 566 -2.90 -7.55 -13.66
N GLU A 567 -2.60 -8.72 -14.22
CA GLU A 567 -3.45 -9.91 -14.14
C GLU A 567 -3.17 -10.71 -12.87
N CYS A 568 -4.14 -11.54 -12.46
CA CYS A 568 -3.98 -12.51 -11.39
C CYS A 568 -2.80 -13.43 -11.68
N ASP A 569 -1.93 -13.58 -10.69
CA ASP A 569 -0.79 -14.46 -10.80
C ASP A 569 -1.24 -15.93 -10.82
N ALA A 570 -1.09 -16.56 -11.98
CA ALA A 570 -1.43 -17.96 -12.20
C ALA A 570 -0.48 -18.94 -11.47
N GLY A 571 0.58 -18.45 -10.81
CA GLY A 571 1.49 -19.20 -9.96
C GLY A 571 1.06 -19.29 -8.48
N ILE A 572 0.13 -18.45 -8.02
CA ILE A 572 -0.37 -18.52 -6.64
C ILE A 572 -1.13 -19.84 -6.43
N ARG A 573 -0.76 -20.58 -5.38
CA ARG A 573 -1.37 -21.86 -4.99
C ARG A 573 -1.75 -21.81 -3.51
N GLY A 574 -2.79 -22.55 -3.14
CA GLY A 574 -3.11 -22.78 -1.74
C GLY A 574 -2.09 -23.71 -1.08
N VAL A 575 -2.20 -23.88 0.24
CA VAL A 575 -1.38 -24.78 1.04
C VAL A 575 -1.40 -26.20 0.44
N SER A 576 -0.23 -26.83 0.36
CA SER A 576 -0.11 -28.18 -0.19
C SER A 576 -0.65 -29.25 0.76
N GLY A 577 -1.17 -30.35 0.22
CA GLY A 577 -1.73 -31.45 1.01
C GLY A 577 -2.96 -31.03 1.82
N PHE A 578 -3.82 -30.20 1.24
CA PHE A 578 -4.96 -29.61 1.94
C PHE A 578 -5.98 -30.68 2.38
N GLN A 579 -6.35 -30.64 3.66
CA GLN A 579 -7.26 -31.61 4.28
C GLN A 579 -8.64 -31.00 4.52
N ALA A 580 -9.52 -31.05 3.52
CA ALA A 580 -10.85 -30.44 3.57
C ALA A 580 -11.67 -30.87 4.80
N ALA A 581 -11.59 -32.15 5.20
CA ALA A 581 -12.29 -32.66 6.39
C ALA A 581 -11.87 -31.97 7.70
N ARG A 582 -10.60 -31.56 7.82
CA ARG A 582 -10.09 -30.84 9.00
C ARG A 582 -10.42 -29.35 8.96
N TYR A 583 -10.76 -28.82 7.80
CA TYR A 583 -11.12 -27.41 7.62
C TYR A 583 -12.57 -27.10 8.01
N LEU A 584 -13.40 -28.13 8.16
CA LEU A 584 -14.83 -28.01 8.51
C LEU A 584 -15.08 -27.30 9.85
N GLY A 585 -16.33 -26.90 10.06
CA GLY A 585 -16.81 -26.17 11.22
C GLY A 585 -16.75 -24.65 11.06
N LYS A 586 -17.01 -23.95 12.15
CA LYS A 586 -17.11 -22.48 12.18
C LYS A 586 -15.74 -21.80 12.18
N TRP A 587 -15.64 -20.71 11.44
CA TRP A 587 -14.52 -19.79 11.39
C TRP A 587 -15.02 -18.35 11.59
N TYR A 588 -14.42 -17.62 12.51
CA TYR A 588 -14.66 -16.21 12.78
C TYR A 588 -13.72 -15.36 11.93
N GLU A 589 -14.24 -14.35 11.25
CA GLU A 589 -13.43 -13.44 10.45
C GLU A 589 -12.80 -12.37 11.37
N LEU A 590 -11.47 -12.28 11.39
CA LEU A 590 -10.75 -11.29 12.17
C LEU A 590 -10.51 -10.00 11.39
N ALA A 591 -10.26 -10.13 10.08
CA ALA A 591 -10.08 -9.01 9.19
C ALA A 591 -10.29 -9.44 7.74
N ARG A 592 -10.64 -8.48 6.88
CA ARG A 592 -10.84 -8.71 5.45
C ARG A 592 -10.36 -7.54 4.61
N TYR A 593 -10.06 -7.79 3.35
CA TYR A 593 -10.04 -6.72 2.35
C TYR A 593 -11.46 -6.19 2.15
N PRO A 594 -11.63 -4.93 1.70
CA PRO A 594 -12.96 -4.39 1.45
C PRO A 594 -13.84 -5.29 0.58
N GLN A 595 -15.05 -5.56 1.07
CA GLN A 595 -16.09 -6.36 0.41
C GLN A 595 -17.44 -5.65 0.59
N PRO A 596 -18.12 -5.19 -0.47
CA PRO A 596 -19.30 -4.33 -0.33
C PRO A 596 -20.52 -5.09 0.20
N ASN A 597 -20.57 -6.42 0.03
CA ASN A 597 -21.65 -7.27 0.52
C ASN A 597 -21.42 -7.75 1.97
N GLN A 598 -20.34 -7.30 2.62
CA GLN A 598 -20.04 -7.56 4.03
C GLN A 598 -19.90 -6.22 4.75
N SER A 599 -21.01 -5.53 5.01
CA SER A 599 -21.02 -4.24 5.72
C SER A 599 -21.15 -4.38 7.25
N GLY A 600 -21.53 -5.57 7.72
CA GLY A 600 -21.73 -5.87 9.14
C GLY A 600 -20.45 -6.19 9.91
N GLN A 601 -20.67 -6.68 11.13
CA GLN A 601 -19.66 -7.18 12.06
C GLN A 601 -19.98 -8.62 12.48
N CYS A 602 -19.15 -9.21 13.35
CA CYS A 602 -19.30 -10.60 13.78
C CYS A 602 -19.39 -11.58 12.62
N ASN A 603 -18.63 -11.31 11.55
CA ASN A 603 -18.68 -12.14 10.36
C ASN A 603 -18.14 -13.53 10.68
N SER A 604 -18.82 -14.56 10.20
CA SER A 604 -18.38 -15.94 10.36
C SER A 604 -18.73 -16.78 9.15
N ALA A 605 -17.96 -17.84 8.91
CA ALA A 605 -18.17 -18.83 7.87
C ALA A 605 -18.21 -20.22 8.51
N GLU A 606 -19.31 -20.94 8.35
CA GLU A 606 -19.47 -22.31 8.84
C GLU A 606 -19.49 -23.31 7.69
N TYR A 607 -18.55 -24.25 7.72
CA TYR A 607 -18.37 -25.24 6.67
C TYR A 607 -18.88 -26.61 7.11
N GLY A 608 -19.88 -27.15 6.40
CA GLY A 608 -20.46 -28.47 6.66
C GLY A 608 -20.13 -29.49 5.58
N SER A 609 -20.12 -30.78 5.93
CA SER A 609 -19.88 -31.85 4.94
C SER A 609 -21.13 -32.13 4.10
N LEU A 610 -20.98 -32.29 2.79
CA LEU A 610 -22.02 -32.74 1.86
C LEU A 610 -21.58 -34.02 1.11
N PRO A 611 -22.52 -34.75 0.46
CA PRO A 611 -22.17 -35.87 -0.42
C PRO A 611 -21.22 -35.47 -1.56
N ASN A 612 -20.52 -36.44 -2.15
CA ASN A 612 -19.65 -36.25 -3.33
C ASN A 612 -18.50 -35.24 -3.15
N ASN A 613 -17.93 -35.14 -1.94
CA ASN A 613 -16.82 -34.22 -1.61
C ASN A 613 -17.16 -32.73 -1.75
N ALA A 614 -18.45 -32.36 -1.75
CA ALA A 614 -18.89 -30.98 -1.61
C ALA A 614 -18.93 -30.55 -0.13
N VAL A 615 -18.85 -29.25 0.11
CA VAL A 615 -18.88 -28.62 1.43
C VAL A 615 -19.96 -27.53 1.41
N SER A 616 -20.89 -27.52 2.37
CA SER A 616 -21.81 -26.38 2.53
C SER A 616 -21.06 -25.21 3.14
N VAL A 617 -21.40 -23.99 2.73
CA VAL A 617 -20.82 -22.76 3.31
C VAL A 617 -21.96 -21.88 3.79
N LEU A 618 -22.03 -21.63 5.09
CA LEU A 618 -22.96 -20.67 5.69
C LEU A 618 -22.17 -19.47 6.18
N ASN A 619 -22.29 -18.35 5.49
CA ASN A 619 -21.72 -17.08 5.95
C ASN A 619 -22.77 -16.30 6.73
N SER A 620 -22.36 -15.67 7.82
CA SER A 620 -23.19 -14.79 8.65
C SER A 620 -22.53 -13.45 8.87
N GLN A 621 -23.33 -12.42 9.11
CA GLN A 621 -22.90 -11.11 9.62
C GLN A 621 -24.02 -10.49 10.45
N VAL A 622 -23.68 -9.59 11.37
CA VAL A 622 -24.65 -8.81 12.14
C VAL A 622 -24.66 -7.38 11.62
N ILE A 623 -25.84 -6.89 11.25
CA ILE A 623 -26.08 -5.52 10.78
C ILE A 623 -27.22 -4.97 11.61
N ASN A 624 -27.00 -3.87 12.34
CA ASN A 624 -28.04 -3.22 13.15
C ASN A 624 -28.79 -4.19 14.09
N GLU A 625 -28.06 -5.06 14.80
CA GLU A 625 -28.62 -6.09 15.71
C GLU A 625 -29.53 -7.13 15.01
N GLU A 626 -29.44 -7.26 13.69
CA GLU A 626 -30.07 -8.32 12.90
C GLU A 626 -29.02 -9.27 12.33
N LEU A 627 -29.30 -10.57 12.40
CA LEU A 627 -28.44 -11.60 11.80
C LEU A 627 -28.77 -11.76 10.31
N SER A 628 -27.84 -11.39 9.46
CA SER A 628 -27.90 -11.66 8.02
C SER A 628 -27.08 -12.91 7.69
N THR A 629 -27.65 -13.83 6.92
CA THR A 629 -26.97 -15.06 6.50
C THR A 629 -27.07 -15.29 5.00
N ILE A 630 -26.08 -16.00 4.45
CA ILE A 630 -26.08 -16.47 3.06
C ILE A 630 -25.49 -17.88 3.00
N THR A 631 -26.19 -18.78 2.32
CA THR A 631 -25.79 -20.17 2.13
C THR A 631 -25.25 -20.37 0.71
N GLY A 632 -24.15 -21.11 0.61
CA GLY A 632 -23.52 -21.52 -0.64
C GLY A 632 -22.97 -22.94 -0.57
N GLN A 633 -22.29 -23.35 -1.62
CA GLN A 633 -21.59 -24.63 -1.71
C GLN A 633 -20.16 -24.40 -2.19
N ALA A 634 -19.23 -25.18 -1.67
CA ALA A 634 -17.83 -25.20 -2.07
C ALA A 634 -17.43 -26.62 -2.50
N VAL A 635 -16.66 -26.74 -3.56
CA VAL A 635 -16.01 -28.00 -3.96
C VAL A 635 -14.50 -27.81 -4.00
N LEU A 636 -13.74 -28.84 -3.64
CA LEU A 636 -12.30 -28.82 -3.79
C LEU A 636 -11.98 -28.79 -5.30
N ALA A 637 -11.44 -27.67 -5.77
CA ALA A 637 -11.21 -27.39 -7.19
C ALA A 637 -9.82 -27.81 -7.66
N SER A 638 -8.87 -27.94 -6.74
CA SER A 638 -7.49 -28.34 -7.05
C SER A 638 -7.41 -29.79 -7.51
N THR A 639 -6.71 -30.06 -8.60
CA THR A 639 -6.31 -31.42 -8.99
C THR A 639 -4.91 -31.83 -8.49
N ASP A 640 -4.16 -30.87 -7.93
CA ASP A 640 -2.78 -31.03 -7.45
C ASP A 640 -2.67 -31.19 -5.91
N GLY A 641 -3.81 -31.27 -5.21
CA GLY A 641 -3.87 -31.43 -3.75
C GLY A 641 -3.64 -30.15 -2.95
N THR A 642 -3.68 -28.98 -3.60
CA THR A 642 -3.57 -27.67 -2.92
C THR A 642 -4.91 -27.19 -2.35
N GLY A 643 -4.88 -26.28 -1.38
CA GLY A 643 -6.09 -25.70 -0.80
C GLY A 643 -6.77 -24.71 -1.74
N GLN A 644 -7.53 -25.19 -2.74
CA GLN A 644 -8.34 -24.35 -3.62
C GLN A 644 -9.80 -24.79 -3.59
N LEU A 645 -10.68 -23.91 -3.12
CA LEU A 645 -12.12 -24.12 -3.05
C LEU A 645 -12.80 -23.31 -4.16
N SER A 646 -13.63 -23.96 -4.96
CA SER A 646 -14.55 -23.29 -5.88
C SER A 646 -15.87 -23.10 -5.17
N VAL A 647 -16.21 -21.85 -4.83
CA VAL A 647 -17.34 -21.48 -3.98
C VAL A 647 -18.42 -20.77 -4.79
N THR A 648 -19.66 -21.19 -4.59
CA THR A 648 -20.84 -20.68 -5.29
C THR A 648 -21.83 -20.12 -4.29
N PHE A 649 -22.17 -18.83 -4.43
CA PHE A 649 -23.23 -18.15 -3.69
C PHE A 649 -24.25 -17.58 -4.68
N ASN A 650 -25.53 -17.92 -4.52
CA ASN A 650 -26.69 -17.42 -5.29
C ASN A 650 -26.72 -17.69 -6.82
N ASP A 651 -25.58 -17.75 -7.51
CA ASP A 651 -25.49 -17.96 -8.96
C ASP A 651 -24.58 -19.16 -9.31
N PRO A 652 -25.16 -20.31 -9.71
CA PRO A 652 -24.41 -21.49 -10.14
C PRO A 652 -23.51 -21.29 -11.36
N ALA A 653 -23.74 -20.26 -12.18
CA ALA A 653 -23.01 -20.06 -13.42
C ALA A 653 -21.61 -19.45 -13.22
N ASN A 654 -21.32 -18.81 -12.08
CA ASN A 654 -20.08 -18.06 -11.85
C ASN A 654 -19.46 -18.36 -10.47
N PRO A 655 -18.82 -19.53 -10.28
CA PRO A 655 -18.13 -19.83 -9.03
C PRO A 655 -16.90 -18.93 -8.81
N SER A 656 -16.61 -18.63 -7.54
CA SER A 656 -15.43 -17.88 -7.12
C SER A 656 -14.36 -18.82 -6.55
N ASN A 657 -13.12 -18.68 -7.02
CA ASN A 657 -11.99 -19.47 -6.51
C ASN A 657 -11.40 -18.83 -5.26
N TYR A 658 -11.39 -19.57 -4.15
CA TYR A 658 -10.76 -19.22 -2.89
C TYR A 658 -9.56 -20.12 -2.63
N TYR A 659 -8.38 -19.52 -2.49
CA TYR A 659 -7.12 -20.17 -2.21
C TYR A 659 -6.83 -20.03 -0.71
N ILE A 660 -6.66 -21.16 -0.03
CA ILE A 660 -6.28 -21.19 1.38
C ILE A 660 -4.75 -21.12 1.42
N LEU A 661 -4.19 -19.92 1.53
CA LEU A 661 -2.75 -19.69 1.43
C LEU A 661 -1.98 -20.26 2.63
N ALA A 662 -2.58 -20.19 3.82
CA ALA A 662 -2.02 -20.76 5.04
C ALA A 662 -3.15 -21.18 5.99
N THR A 663 -3.00 -22.31 6.67
CA THR A 663 -3.87 -22.73 7.77
C THR A 663 -3.19 -23.84 8.58
N ASP A 664 -3.43 -23.87 9.89
CA ASP A 664 -3.08 -24.99 10.76
C ASP A 664 -4.29 -25.89 11.07
N TYR A 665 -5.44 -25.57 10.46
CA TYR A 665 -6.78 -26.17 10.63
C TYR A 665 -7.46 -25.94 12.00
N ASN A 666 -6.71 -25.62 13.06
CA ASN A 666 -7.24 -25.61 14.43
C ASN A 666 -7.35 -24.19 15.00
N GLU A 667 -6.57 -23.23 14.50
CA GLU A 667 -6.53 -21.88 15.03
C GLU A 667 -6.83 -20.85 13.95
N PHE A 668 -6.17 -20.89 12.79
CA PHE A 668 -6.27 -19.83 11.78
C PHE A 668 -6.38 -20.33 10.34
N ALA A 669 -6.89 -19.47 9.46
CA ALA A 669 -6.78 -19.62 8.01
C ALA A 669 -6.64 -18.26 7.33
N LEU A 670 -5.78 -18.19 6.31
CA LEU A 670 -5.63 -17.04 5.42
C LEU A 670 -6.19 -17.41 4.05
N VAL A 671 -7.25 -16.74 3.64
CA VAL A 671 -7.97 -16.99 2.39
C VAL A 671 -7.67 -15.87 1.39
N TYR A 672 -7.44 -16.23 0.14
CA TYR A 672 -7.17 -15.32 -0.97
C TYR A 672 -8.10 -15.61 -2.14
N SER A 673 -8.47 -14.57 -2.88
CA SER A 673 -9.21 -14.66 -4.13
C SER A 673 -8.70 -13.60 -5.09
N CYS A 674 -8.70 -13.92 -6.38
CA CYS A 674 -8.34 -12.97 -7.42
C CYS A 674 -9.17 -13.20 -8.67
N ARG A 675 -9.61 -12.11 -9.29
CA ARG A 675 -10.21 -12.15 -10.63
C ARG A 675 -9.69 -11.02 -11.50
N ASN A 676 -9.43 -11.31 -12.77
CA ASN A 676 -9.10 -10.28 -13.75
C ASN A 676 -10.36 -9.44 -14.02
N VAL A 677 -10.17 -8.12 -14.13
CA VAL A 677 -11.22 -7.15 -14.47
C VAL A 677 -10.73 -6.28 -15.64
N GLU A 678 -11.63 -5.48 -16.21
CA GLU A 678 -11.31 -4.64 -17.36
C GLU A 678 -10.15 -3.67 -17.11
N GLY A 679 -9.48 -3.24 -18.18
CA GLY A 679 -8.38 -2.27 -18.10
C GLY A 679 -7.05 -2.84 -17.62
N GLY A 680 -6.84 -4.16 -17.72
CA GLY A 680 -5.58 -4.80 -17.33
C GLY A 680 -5.33 -4.76 -15.82
N LYS A 681 -6.40 -4.84 -15.03
CA LYS A 681 -6.37 -4.86 -13.57
C LYS A 681 -6.85 -6.21 -13.04
N ARG A 682 -6.54 -6.47 -11.78
CA ARG A 682 -7.06 -7.59 -11.02
C ARG A 682 -7.70 -7.11 -9.73
N ARG A 683 -8.81 -7.76 -9.37
CA ARG A 683 -9.49 -7.54 -8.11
C ARG A 683 -9.09 -8.61 -7.13
N VAL A 684 -8.56 -8.20 -5.98
CA VAL A 684 -8.05 -9.09 -4.93
C VAL A 684 -8.99 -9.04 -3.73
N GLY A 685 -9.35 -10.19 -3.20
CA GLY A 685 -10.04 -10.33 -1.92
C GLY A 685 -9.24 -11.24 -1.00
N SER A 686 -9.17 -10.90 0.29
CA SER A 686 -8.49 -11.74 1.26
C SER A 686 -9.13 -11.63 2.63
N TRP A 687 -9.10 -12.73 3.40
CA TRP A 687 -9.74 -12.86 4.70
C TRP A 687 -8.80 -13.58 5.67
N ILE A 688 -8.69 -13.04 6.88
CA ILE A 688 -8.02 -13.68 8.01
C ILE A 688 -9.12 -14.28 8.89
N LEU A 689 -9.08 -15.59 9.08
CA LEU A 689 -10.07 -16.36 9.81
C LEU A 689 -9.45 -17.02 11.04
N SER A 690 -10.26 -17.22 12.08
CA SER A 690 -9.90 -17.89 13.34
C SER A 690 -10.95 -18.89 13.78
N LYS A 691 -10.56 -19.98 14.45
CA LYS A 691 -11.51 -20.91 15.09
C LYS A 691 -12.15 -20.39 16.38
N THR A 692 -11.54 -19.38 17.02
CA THR A 692 -11.94 -18.91 18.37
C THR A 692 -12.24 -17.41 18.43
N GLY A 693 -12.04 -16.67 17.33
CA GLY A 693 -12.16 -15.21 17.31
C GLY A 693 -10.87 -14.49 17.74
N THR A 694 -9.80 -15.22 18.03
CA THR A 694 -8.45 -14.69 18.28
C THR A 694 -7.39 -15.65 17.70
N VAL A 695 -6.14 -15.20 17.56
CA VAL A 695 -5.01 -16.04 17.13
C VAL A 695 -3.80 -15.82 18.01
N SER A 696 -2.99 -16.87 18.20
CA SER A 696 -1.71 -16.81 18.88
C SER A 696 -0.69 -15.97 18.13
N ALA A 697 0.34 -15.48 18.83
CA ALA A 697 1.43 -14.72 18.21
C ALA A 697 2.19 -15.53 17.15
N ALA A 698 2.29 -16.86 17.32
CA ALA A 698 2.92 -17.76 16.36
C ALA A 698 2.12 -17.84 15.05
N SER A 699 0.80 -18.00 15.15
CA SER A 699 -0.09 -18.01 13.98
C SER A 699 -0.13 -16.66 13.28
N GLN A 700 -0.13 -15.56 14.05
CA GLN A 700 -0.03 -14.20 13.47
C GLN A 700 1.27 -14.01 12.66
N ALA A 701 2.41 -14.53 13.14
CA ALA A 701 3.67 -14.45 12.42
C ALA A 701 3.64 -15.24 11.10
N ILE A 702 2.95 -16.38 11.06
CA ILE A 702 2.74 -17.14 9.81
C ILE A 702 1.86 -16.35 8.85
N ILE A 703 0.74 -15.79 9.33
CA ILE A 703 -0.16 -14.97 8.51
C ILE A 703 0.57 -13.77 7.91
N ASP A 704 1.29 -13.00 8.73
CA ASP A 704 2.03 -11.81 8.30
C ASP A 704 3.11 -12.17 7.26
N LYS A 705 3.81 -13.29 7.48
CA LYS A 705 4.79 -13.80 6.51
C LYS A 705 4.13 -14.20 5.18
N THR A 706 3.05 -14.97 5.23
CA THR A 706 2.35 -15.40 4.01
C THR A 706 1.78 -14.21 3.24
N ILE A 707 1.27 -13.17 3.92
CA ILE A 707 0.85 -11.91 3.29
C ILE A 707 2.04 -11.26 2.57
N SER A 708 3.19 -11.13 3.23
CA SER A 708 4.39 -10.52 2.64
C SER A 708 4.97 -11.32 1.47
N ASP A 709 4.88 -12.65 1.50
CA ASP A 709 5.43 -13.54 0.47
C ASP A 709 4.48 -13.70 -0.73
N THR A 710 3.23 -13.24 -0.64
CA THR A 710 2.22 -13.43 -1.69
C THR A 710 2.03 -12.15 -2.53
N PRO A 711 2.40 -12.17 -3.82
CA PRO A 711 2.19 -11.02 -4.70
C PRO A 711 0.71 -10.60 -4.76
N GLY A 712 0.45 -9.31 -4.55
CA GLY A 712 -0.90 -8.76 -4.52
C GLY A 712 -1.54 -8.69 -3.13
N LEU A 713 -0.84 -9.12 -2.07
CA LEU A 713 -1.25 -8.93 -0.68
C LEU A 713 -0.33 -7.97 0.08
N THR A 714 -0.95 -7.13 0.90
CA THR A 714 -0.34 -6.14 1.81
C THR A 714 -1.21 -6.05 3.07
N LYS A 715 -0.59 -5.88 4.24
CA LYS A 715 -1.29 -5.93 5.54
C LYS A 715 -2.19 -4.71 5.74
N GLU A 716 -1.80 -3.59 5.15
CA GLU A 716 -2.40 -2.27 5.25
C GLU A 716 -3.84 -2.21 4.68
N TYR A 717 -4.23 -3.19 3.86
CA TYR A 717 -5.56 -3.26 3.25
C TYR A 717 -6.57 -4.07 4.07
N TYR A 718 -6.14 -4.75 5.14
CA TYR A 718 -7.05 -5.50 5.99
C TYR A 718 -7.82 -4.57 6.93
N GLN A 719 -9.13 -4.53 6.76
CA GLN A 719 -10.06 -3.91 7.68
C GLN A 719 -10.41 -4.91 8.79
N PRO A 720 -10.26 -4.53 10.07
CA PRO A 720 -10.59 -5.42 11.17
C PRO A 720 -12.10 -5.66 11.26
N THR A 721 -12.47 -6.89 11.61
CA THR A 721 -13.84 -7.31 11.86
C THR A 721 -13.99 -7.60 13.35
N SER A 722 -14.88 -6.86 14.02
CA SER A 722 -15.12 -7.03 15.44
C SER A 722 -15.87 -8.33 15.74
N GLN A 723 -15.34 -9.11 16.68
CA GLN A 723 -15.93 -10.33 17.23
C GLN A 723 -16.32 -10.17 18.71
N THR A 724 -16.50 -8.93 19.17
CA THR A 724 -16.94 -8.65 20.55
C THR A 724 -18.40 -9.04 20.75
N TYR A 725 -18.81 -9.33 21.99
CA TYR A 725 -20.21 -9.64 22.30
C TYR A 725 -21.18 -8.55 21.85
N ALA A 726 -20.79 -7.27 21.93
CA ALA A 726 -21.62 -6.15 21.46
C ALA A 726 -21.80 -6.19 19.94
N SER A 727 -20.73 -6.42 19.17
CA SER A 727 -20.82 -6.53 17.71
C SER A 727 -21.51 -7.81 17.23
N CYS A 728 -21.48 -8.87 18.05
CA CYS A 728 -22.14 -10.15 17.80
C CYS A 728 -23.57 -10.22 18.33
N PHE A 729 -24.07 -9.17 18.99
CA PHE A 729 -25.42 -9.16 19.52
C PHE A 729 -26.44 -8.99 18.39
N TYR A 730 -27.45 -9.85 18.38
CA TYR A 730 -28.61 -9.73 17.51
C TYR A 730 -29.85 -10.32 18.20
N TYR A 731 -31.02 -9.93 17.72
CA TYR A 731 -32.30 -10.50 18.13
C TYR A 731 -32.67 -11.68 17.21
N PRO A 732 -32.65 -12.94 17.68
CA PRO A 732 -33.06 -14.08 16.85
C PRO A 732 -34.53 -13.99 16.43
N ASP A 733 -34.82 -14.33 15.18
CA ASP A 733 -36.20 -14.48 14.75
C ASP A 733 -36.70 -15.89 15.09
N PHE A 734 -37.71 -15.95 15.94
CA PHE A 734 -38.31 -17.21 16.37
C PHE A 734 -39.54 -17.51 15.49
N THR A 735 -39.45 -18.54 14.66
CA THR A 735 -40.59 -19.02 13.86
C THR A 735 -41.53 -19.92 14.65
N GLU A 736 -41.06 -20.44 15.79
CA GLU A 736 -41.80 -21.33 16.68
C GLU A 736 -41.86 -20.75 18.10
N PRO A 737 -42.90 -21.09 18.90
CA PRO A 737 -42.97 -20.68 20.30
C PRO A 737 -41.75 -21.16 21.09
N GLN A 738 -41.03 -20.23 21.70
CA GLN A 738 -39.86 -20.55 22.50
C GLN A 738 -40.25 -20.93 23.92
N GLN A 739 -39.47 -21.80 24.55
CA GLN A 739 -39.59 -22.04 25.99
C GLN A 739 -38.89 -20.96 26.81
N TYR A 740 -37.80 -20.38 26.27
CA TYR A 740 -37.03 -19.31 26.88
C TYR A 740 -36.52 -18.36 25.80
N ILE A 741 -36.33 -17.08 26.14
CA ILE A 741 -35.63 -16.14 25.27
C ILE A 741 -34.14 -16.19 25.61
N GLU A 742 -33.36 -16.82 24.73
CA GLU A 742 -31.90 -16.87 24.84
C GLU A 742 -31.26 -16.02 23.73
N LEU A 743 -30.42 -15.08 24.14
CA LEU A 743 -29.79 -14.10 23.25
C LEU A 743 -28.26 -14.25 23.29
N PRO A 744 -27.57 -13.91 22.20
CA PRO A 744 -26.10 -13.99 22.13
C PRO A 744 -25.42 -13.01 23.10
N GLY A 745 -24.29 -13.47 23.66
CA GLY A 745 -23.47 -12.72 24.61
C GLY A 745 -24.01 -12.72 26.05
N PRO A 746 -23.19 -12.27 27.01
CA PRO A 746 -23.53 -12.26 28.43
C PRO A 746 -24.54 -11.16 28.77
N CYS A 747 -25.17 -11.26 29.93
CA CYS A 747 -26.00 -10.20 30.51
C CYS A 747 -25.26 -8.87 30.55
N ASP A 748 -25.97 -7.82 30.13
CA ASP A 748 -25.46 -6.45 30.18
C ASP A 748 -25.52 -5.95 31.63
N THR A 749 -24.35 -5.75 32.21
CA THR A 749 -24.19 -5.31 33.61
C THR A 749 -24.46 -3.81 33.79
N SER A 750 -24.64 -3.06 32.70
CA SER A 750 -25.01 -1.64 32.73
C SER A 750 -26.51 -1.41 32.90
N ILE A 751 -27.35 -2.43 32.69
CA ILE A 751 -28.80 -2.35 32.89
C ILE A 751 -29.09 -2.16 34.38
N LYS A 752 -29.82 -1.10 34.71
CA LYS A 752 -30.22 -0.73 36.07
C LYS A 752 -31.73 -0.55 36.15
N GLY A 753 -32.29 -0.82 37.32
CA GLY A 753 -33.70 -0.51 37.60
C GLY A 753 -33.92 1.01 37.73
N VAL A 754 -35.18 1.42 37.84
CA VAL A 754 -35.57 2.81 38.07
C VAL A 754 -34.83 3.38 39.29
N ALA A 755 -34.35 4.61 39.17
CA ALA A 755 -33.67 5.29 40.26
C ALA A 755 -34.64 5.68 41.39
N ASN A 756 -34.13 5.77 42.62
CA ASN A 756 -34.90 6.11 43.82
C ASN A 756 -36.13 5.20 44.02
N PHE A 757 -35.93 3.89 43.85
CA PHE A 757 -37.02 2.94 43.90
C PHE A 757 -37.68 2.88 45.28
N ASN A 758 -39.00 3.12 45.33
CA ASN A 758 -39.77 3.07 46.56
C ASN A 758 -40.49 1.72 46.70
N ALA A 759 -39.90 0.81 47.48
CA ALA A 759 -40.49 -0.50 47.74
C ALA A 759 -41.86 -0.43 48.47
N ALA A 760 -42.09 0.61 49.28
CA ALA A 760 -43.36 0.78 49.98
C ALA A 760 -44.50 1.14 49.02
N ASP A 761 -44.23 1.98 48.01
CA ASP A 761 -45.23 2.32 46.98
C ASP A 761 -45.44 1.17 45.98
N TYR A 762 -44.43 0.31 45.82
CA TYR A 762 -44.50 -0.84 44.92
C TYR A 762 -45.30 -2.04 45.49
N GLN A 763 -45.62 -2.02 46.79
CA GLN A 763 -46.34 -3.11 47.47
C GLN A 763 -47.73 -3.38 46.86
N GLY A 764 -48.35 -4.50 47.25
CA GLY A 764 -49.68 -4.90 46.79
C GLY A 764 -49.65 -5.85 45.60
N THR A 765 -50.81 -6.04 44.97
CA THR A 765 -50.96 -6.96 43.83
C THR A 765 -50.59 -6.28 42.52
N TRP A 766 -49.82 -6.98 41.70
CA TRP A 766 -49.55 -6.69 40.29
C TRP A 766 -50.13 -7.82 39.45
N ILE A 767 -50.82 -7.45 38.37
CA ILE A 767 -51.48 -8.32 37.40
C ILE A 767 -50.59 -8.40 36.17
N GLU A 768 -50.25 -9.61 35.74
CA GLU A 768 -49.36 -9.81 34.60
C GLU A 768 -50.15 -9.66 33.29
N ASN A 769 -49.82 -8.67 32.48
CA ASN A 769 -50.44 -8.47 31.18
C ASN A 769 -49.75 -9.30 30.10
N ALA A 770 -48.42 -9.32 30.09
CA ALA A 770 -47.64 -10.10 29.14
C ALA A 770 -46.30 -10.51 29.75
N ARG A 771 -45.73 -11.60 29.26
CA ARG A 771 -44.43 -12.11 29.73
C ARG A 771 -43.59 -12.68 28.60
N TYR A 772 -42.28 -12.72 28.79
CA TYR A 772 -41.44 -13.61 28.00
C TYR A 772 -41.76 -15.08 28.35
N PRO A 773 -41.67 -16.01 27.38
CA PRO A 773 -41.94 -17.42 27.61
C PRO A 773 -41.13 -18.00 28.78
N GLN A 774 -41.84 -18.70 29.67
CA GLN A 774 -41.28 -19.31 30.88
C GLN A 774 -42.04 -20.61 31.21
N PRO A 775 -41.40 -21.79 31.20
CA PRO A 775 -42.09 -23.06 31.39
C PRO A 775 -42.66 -23.24 32.81
N THR A 776 -42.08 -22.54 33.80
CA THR A 776 -42.56 -22.54 35.19
C THR A 776 -43.85 -21.74 35.39
N GLN A 777 -44.24 -20.92 34.42
CA GLN A 777 -45.50 -20.17 34.37
C GLN A 777 -46.34 -20.67 33.19
N ALA A 778 -46.82 -21.92 33.24
CA ALA A 778 -47.63 -22.52 32.19
C ALA A 778 -49.12 -22.14 32.27
N GLY A 779 -49.55 -21.57 33.40
CA GLY A 779 -50.92 -21.11 33.63
C GLY A 779 -51.20 -19.71 33.09
N GLN A 780 -52.41 -19.24 33.41
CA GLN A 780 -52.92 -17.92 33.06
C GLN A 780 -53.42 -17.20 34.32
N CYS A 781 -54.02 -16.02 34.16
CA CYS A 781 -54.46 -15.18 35.27
C CYS A 781 -53.36 -14.93 36.31
N ASN A 782 -52.13 -14.70 35.85
CA ASN A 782 -50.97 -14.59 36.74
C ASN A 782 -51.05 -13.32 37.60
N ARG A 783 -50.73 -13.44 38.89
CA ARG A 783 -50.64 -12.32 39.84
C ARG A 783 -49.37 -12.43 40.68
N ALA A 784 -48.76 -11.30 40.98
CA ALA A 784 -47.67 -11.18 41.95
C ALA A 784 -48.09 -10.25 43.08
N LYS A 785 -48.18 -10.75 44.32
CA LYS A 785 -48.53 -9.95 45.50
C LYS A 785 -47.31 -9.72 46.38
N TYR A 786 -46.99 -8.45 46.59
CA TYR A 786 -45.88 -8.01 47.42
C TYR A 786 -46.40 -7.53 48.78
N THR A 787 -45.95 -8.17 49.86
CA THR A 787 -46.38 -7.85 51.24
C THR A 787 -45.16 -7.55 52.10
N PRO A 788 -45.07 -6.37 52.74
CA PRO A 788 -43.95 -6.05 53.62
C PRO A 788 -43.81 -7.03 54.78
N ILE A 789 -42.58 -7.42 55.10
CA ILE A 789 -42.26 -8.22 56.30
C ILE A 789 -41.18 -7.52 57.13
N ALA A 790 -41.01 -7.93 58.39
CA ALA A 790 -40.06 -7.31 59.31
C ALA A 790 -38.61 -7.37 58.77
N GLY A 791 -37.83 -6.30 58.99
CA GLY A 791 -36.41 -6.25 58.59
C GLY A 791 -36.12 -5.73 57.18
N GLY A 792 -37.09 -5.10 56.51
CA GLY A 792 -36.89 -4.47 55.19
C GLY A 792 -36.99 -5.41 53.99
N ALA A 793 -37.32 -6.68 54.22
CA ALA A 793 -37.64 -7.65 53.17
C ALA A 793 -39.13 -7.58 52.77
N VAL A 794 -39.47 -8.08 51.58
CA VAL A 794 -40.83 -8.13 51.03
C VAL A 794 -41.17 -9.58 50.71
N SER A 795 -42.25 -10.10 51.27
CA SER A 795 -42.79 -11.40 50.84
C SER A 795 -43.44 -11.26 49.47
N VAL A 796 -43.13 -12.20 48.56
CA VAL A 796 -43.68 -12.25 47.21
C VAL A 796 -44.48 -13.53 47.06
N THR A 797 -45.78 -13.40 46.83
CA THR A 797 -46.67 -14.54 46.51
C THR A 797 -47.06 -14.43 45.05
N ASN A 798 -46.58 -15.36 44.23
CA ASN A 798 -46.98 -15.47 42.83
C ASN A 798 -48.03 -16.57 42.70
N ASN A 799 -49.09 -16.30 41.95
CA ASN A 799 -50.07 -17.31 41.60
C ASN A 799 -50.38 -17.35 40.11
N GLN A 800 -50.86 -18.50 39.67
CA GLN A 800 -51.33 -18.77 38.32
C GLN A 800 -52.49 -19.76 38.39
N ILE A 801 -53.33 -19.79 37.36
CA ILE A 801 -54.40 -20.78 37.24
C ILE A 801 -54.04 -21.76 36.14
N VAL A 802 -54.07 -23.04 36.49
CA VAL A 802 -53.81 -24.17 35.60
C VAL A 802 -54.98 -25.13 35.74
N ASN A 803 -55.71 -25.38 34.65
CA ASN A 803 -56.86 -26.29 34.63
C ASN A 803 -57.84 -26.04 35.79
N THR A 804 -58.29 -24.79 35.98
CA THR A 804 -59.21 -24.37 37.07
C THR A 804 -58.69 -24.57 38.51
N THR A 805 -57.41 -24.87 38.67
CA THR A 805 -56.74 -24.98 39.97
C THR A 805 -55.78 -23.82 40.14
N ILE A 806 -55.84 -23.15 41.29
CA ILE A 806 -54.86 -22.13 41.64
C ILE A 806 -53.55 -22.80 42.09
N SER A 807 -52.45 -22.38 41.48
CA SER A 807 -51.10 -22.77 41.87
C SER A 807 -50.38 -21.54 42.40
N THR A 808 -49.84 -21.64 43.60
CA THR A 808 -49.17 -20.55 44.31
C THR A 808 -47.75 -20.93 44.65
N ILE A 809 -46.84 -19.96 44.55
CA ILE A 809 -45.47 -20.07 45.04
C ILE A 809 -45.13 -18.83 45.87
N ASP A 810 -44.60 -19.07 47.07
CA ASP A 810 -44.17 -18.03 47.98
C ASP A 810 -42.65 -17.86 47.95
N GLY A 811 -42.22 -16.62 48.09
CA GLY A 811 -40.84 -16.21 48.06
C GLY A 811 -40.57 -14.95 48.88
N ILE A 812 -39.30 -14.54 48.88
CA ILE A 812 -38.83 -13.32 49.55
C ILE A 812 -38.04 -12.51 48.54
N ALA A 813 -38.37 -11.22 48.41
CA ALA A 813 -37.62 -10.21 47.70
C ALA A 813 -36.91 -9.29 48.70
N ILE A 814 -35.62 -9.06 48.49
CA ILE A 814 -34.83 -8.07 49.22
C ILE A 814 -34.20 -7.10 48.22
N ALA A 815 -33.96 -5.85 48.64
CA ALA A 815 -33.19 -4.92 47.83
C ALA A 815 -31.81 -5.51 47.56
N ALA A 816 -31.45 -5.71 46.29
CA ALA A 816 -30.19 -6.29 45.87
C ALA A 816 -29.08 -5.26 45.64
N SER A 817 -29.43 -3.97 45.73
CA SER A 817 -28.52 -2.87 45.49
C SER A 817 -28.67 -1.79 46.55
N ASP A 818 -27.55 -1.21 46.98
CA ASP A 818 -27.45 -0.05 47.87
C ASP A 818 -27.40 1.27 47.09
N ASP A 819 -27.36 1.22 45.75
CA ASP A 819 -27.34 2.40 44.86
C ASP A 819 -28.71 3.09 44.69
N GLY A 820 -29.74 2.61 45.39
CA GLY A 820 -31.10 3.16 45.37
C GLY A 820 -31.91 2.83 44.12
N THR A 821 -31.41 1.96 43.24
CA THR A 821 -32.16 1.50 42.05
C THR A 821 -33.13 0.36 42.37
N GLY A 822 -34.15 0.19 41.51
CA GLY A 822 -35.16 -0.86 41.62
C GLY A 822 -34.66 -2.26 41.28
N GLN A 823 -33.60 -2.71 41.96
CA GLN A 823 -33.03 -4.06 41.81
C GLN A 823 -33.37 -4.89 43.05
N LEU A 824 -34.03 -6.03 42.82
CA LEU A 824 -34.50 -6.95 43.87
C LEU A 824 -33.87 -8.33 43.67
N GLU A 825 -33.29 -8.90 44.73
CA GLU A 825 -32.92 -10.33 44.76
C GLU A 825 -34.16 -11.07 45.24
N VAL A 826 -34.78 -11.83 44.34
CA VAL A 826 -35.98 -12.61 44.63
C VAL A 826 -35.59 -14.06 44.82
N SER A 827 -36.10 -14.66 45.89
CA SER A 827 -35.85 -16.06 46.25
C SER A 827 -37.16 -16.84 46.34
N PHE A 828 -37.24 -17.96 45.63
CA PHE A 828 -38.38 -18.88 45.66
C PHE A 828 -37.91 -20.26 46.12
N VAL A 829 -38.74 -20.96 46.89
CA VAL A 829 -38.50 -22.36 47.25
C VAL A 829 -39.30 -23.23 46.29
N ALA A 830 -38.61 -23.93 45.39
CA ALA A 830 -39.22 -24.86 44.44
C ALA A 830 -38.61 -26.26 44.63
N ASN A 831 -39.44 -27.29 44.81
CA ASN A 831 -38.98 -28.67 45.04
C ASN A 831 -37.96 -28.83 46.19
N ASN A 832 -38.17 -28.13 47.31
CA ASN A 832 -37.24 -28.04 48.45
C ASN A 832 -35.86 -27.42 48.13
N GLU A 833 -35.71 -26.75 46.99
CA GLU A 833 -34.50 -26.04 46.59
C GLU A 833 -34.74 -24.52 46.59
N LEU A 834 -33.81 -23.77 47.20
CA LEU A 834 -33.84 -22.32 47.19
C LEU A 834 -33.26 -21.79 45.86
N ARG A 835 -34.08 -21.13 45.06
CA ARG A 835 -33.67 -20.50 43.79
C ARG A 835 -33.66 -19.00 43.93
N ARG A 836 -32.59 -18.34 43.50
CA ARG A 836 -32.43 -16.89 43.56
C ARG A 836 -32.29 -16.30 42.16
N ALA A 837 -32.88 -15.12 41.95
CA ALA A 837 -32.74 -14.37 40.70
C ALA A 837 -32.79 -12.86 40.98
N ASN A 838 -32.06 -12.09 40.18
CA ASN A 838 -32.09 -10.63 40.23
C ASN A 838 -33.15 -10.10 39.28
N TYR A 839 -34.11 -9.36 39.83
CA TYR A 839 -35.19 -8.71 39.09
C TYR A 839 -34.94 -7.20 39.10
N TYR A 840 -35.06 -6.58 37.93
CA TYR A 840 -34.85 -5.16 37.71
C TYR A 840 -36.19 -4.56 37.32
N VAL A 841 -36.72 -3.66 38.13
CA VAL A 841 -37.90 -2.85 37.77
C VAL A 841 -37.39 -1.74 36.85
N LEU A 842 -37.54 -1.91 35.54
CA LEU A 842 -36.99 -0.99 34.54
C LEU A 842 -37.86 0.25 34.33
N ALA A 843 -39.17 0.13 34.56
CA ALA A 843 -40.12 1.24 34.49
C ALA A 843 -41.29 0.97 35.42
N THR A 844 -41.75 1.97 36.16
CA THR A 844 -43.00 1.90 36.93
C THR A 844 -43.43 3.30 37.35
N ASP A 845 -44.74 3.54 37.39
CA ASP A 845 -45.34 4.71 38.04
C ASP A 845 -45.88 4.38 39.45
N TYR A 846 -45.62 3.14 39.93
CA TYR A 846 -46.10 2.52 41.16
C TYR A 846 -47.61 2.26 41.24
N LYS A 847 -48.41 2.99 40.47
CA LYS A 847 -49.87 3.09 40.60
C LYS A 847 -50.64 2.36 39.50
N GLN A 848 -50.09 2.25 38.29
CA GLN A 848 -50.78 1.66 37.15
C GLN A 848 -49.96 0.54 36.52
N TYR A 849 -48.68 0.75 36.26
CA TYR A 849 -47.87 -0.19 35.47
C TYR A 849 -46.49 -0.46 36.06
N SER A 850 -45.91 -1.59 35.66
CA SER A 850 -44.51 -1.93 35.93
C SER A 850 -43.93 -2.81 34.82
N LEU A 851 -42.68 -2.59 34.45
CA LEU A 851 -41.89 -3.43 33.57
C LEU A 851 -40.75 -4.05 34.39
N VAL A 852 -40.74 -5.38 34.47
CA VAL A 852 -39.72 -6.14 35.20
C VAL A 852 -38.86 -6.92 34.22
N TYR A 853 -37.55 -6.94 34.47
CA TYR A 853 -36.54 -7.65 33.68
C TYR A 853 -35.70 -8.54 34.58
N SER A 854 -35.26 -9.68 34.06
CA SER A 854 -34.25 -10.53 34.69
C SER A 854 -33.35 -11.12 33.61
N CYS A 855 -32.08 -11.29 33.94
CA CYS A 855 -31.10 -11.88 33.06
C CYS A 855 -30.16 -12.78 33.84
N TYR A 856 -29.82 -13.93 33.26
CA TYR A 856 -28.72 -14.74 33.75
C TYR A 856 -27.93 -15.37 32.60
N ASN A 857 -26.63 -15.52 32.82
CA ASN A 857 -25.71 -16.10 31.85
C ASN A 857 -25.94 -17.61 31.75
N VAL A 858 -26.00 -18.12 30.51
CA VAL A 858 -26.04 -19.54 30.19
C VAL A 858 -24.89 -19.89 29.24
N GLU A 859 -24.64 -21.19 29.01
CA GLU A 859 -23.53 -21.65 28.14
C GLU A 859 -22.18 -20.98 28.46
N ASN A 860 -21.79 -20.97 29.75
CA ASN A 860 -20.56 -20.34 30.24
C ASN A 860 -20.42 -18.84 29.90
N GLY A 861 -21.53 -18.13 29.66
CA GLY A 861 -21.54 -16.69 29.35
C GLY A 861 -21.56 -16.35 27.87
N ASN A 862 -21.58 -17.35 26.97
CA ASN A 862 -21.72 -17.12 25.53
C ASN A 862 -23.13 -16.69 25.13
N LYS A 863 -24.12 -16.99 25.97
CA LYS A 863 -25.51 -16.58 25.82
C LYS A 863 -26.05 -16.06 27.14
N ARG A 864 -27.13 -15.30 27.05
CA ARG A 864 -27.91 -14.84 28.19
C ARG A 864 -29.36 -15.29 28.03
N ARG A 865 -29.96 -15.75 29.12
CA ARG A 865 -31.39 -16.00 29.17
C ARG A 865 -32.07 -14.79 29.78
N VAL A 866 -33.04 -14.23 29.05
CA VAL A 866 -33.78 -13.04 29.45
C VAL A 866 -35.20 -13.44 29.84
N SER A 867 -35.70 -12.85 30.91
CA SER A 867 -37.10 -12.91 31.33
C SER A 867 -37.62 -11.49 31.52
N SER A 868 -38.85 -11.25 31.14
CA SER A 868 -39.48 -9.95 31.34
C SER A 868 -40.99 -10.06 31.47
N TRP A 869 -41.58 -9.13 32.23
CA TRP A 869 -43.00 -9.10 32.54
C TRP A 869 -43.52 -7.67 32.43
N LYS A 870 -44.61 -7.48 31.68
CA LYS A 870 -45.44 -6.27 31.66
C LYS A 870 -46.54 -6.45 32.69
N LEU A 871 -46.57 -5.63 33.72
CA LEU A 871 -47.49 -5.73 34.85
C LEU A 871 -48.39 -4.50 34.94
N SER A 872 -49.63 -4.67 35.40
CA SER A 872 -50.55 -3.57 35.72
C SER A 872 -51.22 -3.75 37.09
N ARG A 873 -51.81 -2.70 37.65
CA ARG A 873 -52.64 -2.82 38.87
C ARG A 873 -54.06 -3.30 38.59
N THR A 874 -54.57 -3.07 37.38
CA THR A 874 -55.98 -3.25 37.02
C THR A 874 -56.23 -4.49 36.15
N GLY A 875 -55.18 -5.07 35.56
CA GLY A 875 -55.27 -6.15 34.59
C GLY A 875 -55.30 -5.66 33.15
N VAL A 876 -55.36 -4.35 32.91
CA VAL A 876 -55.35 -3.73 31.59
C VAL A 876 -54.38 -2.56 31.59
N LEU A 877 -53.43 -2.55 30.65
CA LEU A 877 -52.52 -1.42 30.42
C LEU A 877 -53.20 -0.37 29.53
N SER A 878 -53.22 0.89 29.97
CA SER A 878 -53.67 2.00 29.12
C SER A 878 -52.70 2.23 27.96
N ASP A 879 -53.10 2.97 26.93
CA ASP A 879 -52.20 3.23 25.78
C ASP A 879 -50.99 4.09 26.18
N GLU A 880 -51.14 4.96 27.18
CA GLU A 880 -50.03 5.72 27.77
C GLU A 880 -49.05 4.81 28.51
N ASP A 881 -49.56 3.86 29.31
CA ASP A 881 -48.72 2.88 30.01
C ASP A 881 -47.97 1.97 29.04
N LYS A 882 -48.65 1.52 27.97
CA LYS A 882 -48.02 0.73 26.90
C LYS A 882 -46.88 1.51 26.24
N ALA A 883 -47.12 2.78 25.88
CA ALA A 883 -46.10 3.64 25.28
C ALA A 883 -44.90 3.87 26.22
N ALA A 884 -45.14 4.05 27.52
CA ALA A 884 -44.07 4.20 28.51
C ALA A 884 -43.23 2.92 28.67
N ILE A 885 -43.87 1.74 28.66
CA ILE A 885 -43.18 0.45 28.67
C ILE A 885 -42.37 0.24 27.38
N ASP A 886 -43.00 0.47 26.23
CA ASP A 886 -42.39 0.21 24.92
C ASP A 886 -41.16 1.10 24.69
N ALA A 887 -41.17 2.35 25.16
CA ALA A 887 -40.02 3.24 25.11
C ALA A 887 -38.81 2.74 25.91
N VAL A 888 -39.03 1.96 26.97
CA VAL A 888 -37.96 1.34 27.78
C VAL A 888 -37.52 0.01 27.16
N VAL A 889 -38.46 -0.78 26.62
CA VAL A 889 -38.16 -2.00 25.85
C VAL A 889 -37.23 -1.68 24.67
N GLU A 890 -37.52 -0.63 23.89
CA GLU A 890 -36.71 -0.24 22.72
C GLU A 890 -35.27 0.17 23.09
N LYS A 891 -35.07 0.74 24.28
CA LYS A 891 -33.75 1.22 24.74
C LYS A 891 -32.93 0.20 25.51
N THR A 892 -33.55 -0.91 25.92
CA THR A 892 -32.91 -1.90 26.79
C THR A 892 -32.46 -3.10 25.99
N GLN A 893 -31.14 -3.27 25.83
CA GLN A 893 -30.59 -4.42 25.11
C GLN A 893 -31.09 -5.74 25.74
N GLY A 894 -31.71 -6.58 24.92
CA GLY A 894 -32.28 -7.86 25.33
C GLY A 894 -33.81 -7.85 25.47
N LEU A 895 -34.45 -6.69 25.31
CA LEU A 895 -35.90 -6.57 25.24
C LEU A 895 -36.36 -6.29 23.80
N LYS A 896 -37.38 -7.03 23.33
CA LYS A 896 -38.02 -6.88 22.02
C LYS A 896 -39.51 -7.16 22.18
N ASN A 897 -40.35 -6.24 21.69
CA ASN A 897 -41.79 -6.33 21.91
C ASN A 897 -42.42 -7.59 21.31
N THR A 898 -41.90 -8.10 20.20
CA THR A 898 -42.38 -9.33 19.54
C THR A 898 -42.11 -10.61 20.32
N TYR A 899 -41.33 -10.57 21.40
CA TYR A 899 -41.05 -11.74 22.24
C TYR A 899 -42.01 -11.90 23.42
N TYR A 900 -42.85 -10.90 23.70
CA TYR A 900 -43.86 -11.02 24.74
C TYR A 900 -45.03 -11.89 24.28
N VAL A 901 -45.47 -12.76 25.18
CA VAL A 901 -46.70 -13.53 25.06
C VAL A 901 -47.72 -12.91 26.02
N GLU A 902 -48.89 -12.57 25.49
CA GLU A 902 -50.00 -12.03 26.27
C GLU A 902 -50.49 -13.06 27.30
N THR A 903 -50.82 -12.60 28.49
CA THR A 903 -51.40 -13.39 29.57
C THR A 903 -52.89 -13.14 29.61
N ASP A 904 -53.69 -14.20 29.53
CA ASP A 904 -55.15 -14.09 29.56
C ASP A 904 -55.62 -13.73 30.97
N GLN A 905 -56.41 -12.66 31.04
CA GLN A 905 -56.97 -12.06 32.24
C GLN A 905 -58.51 -12.06 32.24
N SER A 906 -59.13 -12.79 31.31
CA SER A 906 -60.59 -12.94 31.25
C SER A 906 -61.14 -13.57 32.53
N SER A 907 -62.39 -13.26 32.86
CA SER A 907 -63.06 -13.82 34.05
C SER A 907 -63.18 -15.34 34.01
N GLU A 908 -63.28 -15.93 32.82
CA GLU A 908 -63.33 -17.39 32.62
C GLU A 908 -61.99 -18.04 32.96
N THR A 909 -60.90 -17.51 32.40
CA THR A 909 -59.55 -18.01 32.67
C THR A 909 -59.10 -17.74 34.10
N CYS A 910 -59.61 -16.66 34.70
CA CYS A 910 -59.37 -16.31 36.09
C CYS A 910 -60.20 -17.13 37.11
N PHE A 911 -61.08 -18.01 36.65
CA PHE A 911 -61.88 -18.86 37.53
C PHE A 911 -61.07 -20.05 38.06
N PHE A 912 -61.19 -20.34 39.35
CA PHE A 912 -60.63 -21.52 39.97
C PHE A 912 -61.51 -22.03 41.10
N TYR A 913 -61.37 -23.32 41.40
CA TYR A 913 -61.98 -23.96 42.57
C TYR A 913 -61.05 -23.84 43.78
N PRO A 914 -61.34 -22.98 44.78
CA PRO A 914 -60.54 -22.88 45.99
C PRO A 914 -60.55 -24.18 46.81
N THR A 915 -59.47 -24.46 47.54
CA THR A 915 -59.50 -25.49 48.57
C THR A 915 -60.34 -25.00 49.75
N ILE A 916 -61.46 -25.67 50.02
CA ILE A 916 -62.37 -25.33 51.11
C ILE A 916 -62.13 -26.28 52.29
N ALA A 917 -61.96 -25.75 53.50
CA ALA A 917 -61.85 -26.57 54.70
C ALA A 917 -63.20 -27.28 54.99
N PRO A 918 -63.21 -28.49 55.59
CA PRO A 918 -64.42 -29.30 55.73
C PRO A 918 -65.63 -28.58 56.36
N ASN A 919 -65.37 -27.65 57.30
CA ASN A 919 -66.40 -26.94 58.06
C ASN A 919 -66.57 -25.46 57.63
N SER A 920 -66.09 -25.08 56.45
CA SER A 920 -66.22 -23.71 55.93
C SER A 920 -67.33 -23.60 54.90
N GLU A 921 -67.87 -22.37 54.76
CA GLU A 921 -68.76 -22.01 53.66
C GLU A 921 -68.02 -22.09 52.32
N VAL A 922 -68.74 -22.47 51.26
CA VAL A 922 -68.20 -22.51 49.91
C VAL A 922 -68.29 -21.11 49.31
N ILE A 923 -67.15 -20.44 49.20
CA ILE A 923 -67.00 -19.13 48.56
C ILE A 923 -66.08 -19.33 47.35
N ILE A 924 -66.60 -19.04 46.16
CA ILE A 924 -65.87 -19.19 44.89
C ILE A 924 -65.67 -17.82 44.21
N PRO A 925 -64.68 -17.67 43.32
CA PRO A 925 -64.46 -16.44 42.55
C PRO A 925 -65.64 -16.11 41.62
N GLY A 926 -65.86 -14.80 41.39
CA GLY A 926 -66.92 -14.28 40.52
C GLY A 926 -68.18 -13.86 41.28
N GLN A 927 -69.08 -13.13 40.61
CA GLN A 927 -70.40 -12.75 41.14
C GLN A 927 -71.45 -13.80 40.77
N CYS A 928 -72.57 -13.84 41.50
CA CYS A 928 -73.70 -14.74 41.23
C CYS A 928 -74.18 -14.60 39.79
N ASP A 929 -74.40 -15.73 39.13
CA ASP A 929 -74.94 -15.77 37.78
C ASP A 929 -76.44 -15.45 37.82
N GLU A 930 -76.80 -14.24 37.40
CA GLU A 930 -78.19 -13.77 37.33
C GLU A 930 -79.02 -14.49 36.25
N SER A 931 -78.39 -15.28 35.36
CA SER A 931 -79.11 -16.10 34.37
C SER A 931 -79.72 -17.38 34.95
N ILE A 932 -79.38 -17.76 36.19
CA ILE A 932 -79.93 -18.94 36.84
C ILE A 932 -81.36 -18.63 37.33
N THR A 933 -82.36 -19.22 36.67
CA THR A 933 -83.78 -19.05 37.02
C THR A 933 -84.42 -20.27 37.68
N GLY A 934 -83.79 -21.45 37.57
CA GLY A 934 -84.33 -22.74 38.03
C GLY A 934 -85.15 -23.47 36.97
N VAL A 935 -85.74 -24.62 37.31
CA VAL A 935 -86.58 -25.43 36.41
C VAL A 935 -87.78 -24.59 35.94
N ALA A 936 -88.03 -24.56 34.63
CA ALA A 936 -89.19 -23.90 34.06
C ALA A 936 -90.48 -24.67 34.36
N GLN A 937 -91.61 -23.97 34.49
CA GLN A 937 -92.92 -24.55 34.83
C GLN A 937 -92.88 -25.35 36.14
N PHE A 938 -92.23 -24.81 37.16
CA PHE A 938 -92.09 -25.49 38.44
C PHE A 938 -93.45 -25.65 39.14
N ASN A 939 -93.80 -26.90 39.48
CA ASN A 939 -95.03 -27.20 40.19
C ASN A 939 -94.76 -27.50 41.68
N LEU A 940 -95.22 -26.59 42.55
CA LEU A 940 -95.06 -26.75 43.99
C LEU A 940 -95.89 -27.91 44.56
N ASP A 941 -97.08 -28.17 44.01
CA ASP A 941 -97.93 -29.25 44.48
C ASP A 941 -97.29 -30.62 44.27
N ASP A 942 -96.49 -30.77 43.22
CA ASP A 942 -95.70 -31.98 42.95
C ASP A 942 -94.42 -32.00 43.81
N PHE A 943 -93.90 -30.83 44.20
CA PHE A 943 -92.70 -30.71 45.02
C PHE A 943 -92.94 -30.85 46.54
N LYS A 944 -94.18 -30.74 47.02
CA LYS A 944 -94.51 -30.78 48.46
C LYS A 944 -94.12 -32.09 49.14
N GLY A 945 -94.07 -32.09 50.46
CA GLY A 945 -93.70 -33.25 51.29
C GLY A 945 -92.26 -33.24 51.74
N ASN A 946 -91.78 -34.38 52.26
CA ASN A 946 -90.44 -34.51 52.79
C ASN A 946 -89.40 -34.65 51.68
N TRP A 947 -88.24 -34.03 51.90
CA TRP A 947 -87.01 -34.14 51.13
C TRP A 947 -85.84 -34.35 52.09
N TYR A 948 -85.15 -35.48 51.96
CA TYR A 948 -83.93 -35.76 52.72
C TYR A 948 -82.74 -35.08 52.04
N GLN A 949 -81.93 -34.36 52.82
CA GLN A 949 -80.68 -33.79 52.32
C GLN A 949 -79.63 -34.90 52.29
N ILE A 950 -79.23 -35.37 51.11
CA ILE A 950 -78.22 -36.42 50.95
C ILE A 950 -76.82 -35.83 51.03
N ARG A 951 -76.61 -34.71 50.32
CA ARG A 951 -75.36 -33.95 50.35
C ARG A 951 -75.65 -32.46 50.34
N ARG A 952 -74.78 -31.66 50.96
CA ARG A 952 -74.86 -30.20 50.88
C ARG A 952 -73.49 -29.51 50.89
N TYR A 953 -73.45 -28.24 50.50
CA TYR A 953 -72.24 -27.40 50.59
C TYR A 953 -72.04 -26.79 51.97
N ASP A 954 -73.12 -26.46 52.67
CA ASP A 954 -73.04 -25.93 54.02
C ASP A 954 -72.36 -26.93 54.97
N PRO A 955 -71.70 -26.46 56.05
CA PRO A 955 -71.11 -27.34 57.05
C PRO A 955 -72.11 -28.40 57.54
N VAL A 956 -71.67 -29.65 57.58
CA VAL A 956 -72.46 -30.77 58.11
C VAL A 956 -72.03 -30.99 59.55
N SER A 957 -72.92 -30.65 60.48
CA SER A 957 -72.70 -30.76 61.92
C SER A 957 -73.53 -31.88 62.55
N GLY A 958 -74.63 -32.29 61.92
CA GLY A 958 -75.51 -33.36 62.36
C GLY A 958 -75.74 -34.46 61.30
N THR A 959 -76.65 -35.37 61.63
CA THR A 959 -77.12 -36.48 60.79
C THR A 959 -78.61 -36.33 60.49
N CYS A 960 -79.15 -37.14 59.60
CA CYS A 960 -80.60 -37.26 59.36
C CYS A 960 -81.28 -35.92 58.99
N ALA A 961 -80.60 -35.09 58.20
CA ALA A 961 -81.10 -33.77 57.84
C ALA A 961 -82.14 -33.83 56.70
N GLY A 962 -83.17 -33.01 56.78
CA GLY A 962 -84.18 -32.91 55.74
C GLY A 962 -85.03 -31.66 55.86
N VAL A 963 -85.91 -31.47 54.89
CA VAL A 963 -86.84 -30.36 54.84
C VAL A 963 -88.19 -30.86 54.34
N ARG A 964 -89.26 -30.38 54.97
CA ARG A 964 -90.64 -30.65 54.56
C ARG A 964 -91.30 -29.37 54.09
N PHE A 965 -91.90 -29.40 52.91
CA PHE A 965 -92.71 -28.31 52.38
C PHE A 965 -94.19 -28.67 52.47
N THR A 966 -94.99 -27.81 53.09
CA THR A 966 -96.45 -27.97 53.19
C THR A 966 -97.13 -26.71 52.64
N PRO A 967 -97.82 -26.79 51.48
CA PRO A 967 -98.48 -25.63 50.91
C PRO A 967 -99.64 -25.14 51.79
N GLU A 968 -99.73 -23.83 52.00
CA GLU A 968 -100.89 -23.13 52.55
C GLU A 968 -101.50 -22.19 51.49
N THR A 969 -102.56 -21.44 51.83
CA THR A 969 -103.28 -20.58 50.88
C THR A 969 -102.42 -19.45 50.29
N ASP A 970 -101.52 -18.84 51.07
CA ASP A 970 -100.70 -17.68 50.66
C ASP A 970 -99.19 -17.85 50.94
N SER A 971 -98.78 -18.97 51.53
CA SER A 971 -97.40 -19.29 51.91
C SER A 971 -97.14 -20.80 51.88
N ILE A 972 -95.88 -21.19 52.02
CA ILE A 972 -95.46 -22.59 52.14
C ILE A 972 -94.84 -22.75 53.51
N ASP A 973 -95.39 -23.61 54.35
CA ASP A 973 -94.74 -23.97 55.60
C ASP A 973 -93.51 -24.83 55.32
N VAL A 974 -92.38 -24.42 55.88
CA VAL A 974 -91.10 -25.11 55.73
C VAL A 974 -90.65 -25.59 57.09
N VAL A 975 -90.57 -26.91 57.25
CA VAL A 975 -90.02 -27.54 58.45
C VAL A 975 -88.69 -28.16 58.09
N ALA A 976 -87.60 -27.54 58.52
CA ALA A 976 -86.25 -28.10 58.43
C ALA A 976 -85.94 -28.89 59.70
N TYR A 977 -85.32 -30.05 59.56
CA TYR A 977 -84.93 -30.89 60.69
C TYR A 977 -83.52 -31.46 60.50
N GLU A 978 -82.79 -31.63 61.59
CA GLU A 978 -81.44 -32.24 61.62
C GLU A 978 -81.18 -32.82 63.02
N VAL A 979 -80.46 -33.94 63.11
CA VAL A 979 -80.07 -34.54 64.39
C VAL A 979 -78.66 -34.11 64.74
N PHE A 980 -78.50 -33.36 65.82
CA PHE A 980 -77.20 -32.89 66.30
C PHE A 980 -76.91 -33.51 67.68
N ASN A 981 -75.74 -34.15 67.83
CA ASN A 981 -75.36 -34.89 69.06
C ASN A 981 -76.43 -35.89 69.58
N GLY A 982 -77.20 -36.50 68.67
CA GLY A 982 -78.25 -37.47 69.01
C GLY A 982 -79.61 -36.86 69.38
N GLU A 983 -79.76 -35.54 69.36
CA GLU A 983 -81.02 -34.83 69.58
C GLU A 983 -81.59 -34.27 68.27
N LEU A 984 -82.92 -34.39 68.07
CA LEU A 984 -83.61 -33.88 66.89
C LEU A 984 -83.88 -32.38 67.05
N PHE A 985 -83.26 -31.57 66.20
CA PHE A 985 -83.53 -30.15 66.07
C PHE A 985 -84.52 -29.91 64.93
N ILE A 986 -85.53 -29.07 65.20
CA ILE A 986 -86.56 -28.68 64.24
C ILE A 986 -86.59 -27.15 64.18
N ALA A 987 -86.55 -26.61 62.97
CA ALA A 987 -86.76 -25.20 62.69
C ALA A 987 -87.96 -25.05 61.75
N GLU A 988 -88.93 -24.24 62.16
CA GLU A 988 -90.13 -23.93 61.38
C GLU A 988 -89.98 -22.54 60.76
N GLY A 989 -90.26 -22.43 59.48
CA GLY A 989 -90.23 -21.19 58.72
C GLY A 989 -91.30 -21.19 57.63
N THR A 990 -91.27 -20.17 56.79
CA THR A 990 -92.18 -20.03 55.65
C THR A 990 -91.39 -19.90 54.36
N ALA A 991 -92.01 -20.20 53.23
CA ALA A 991 -91.45 -19.93 51.92
C ALA A 991 -92.52 -19.39 50.97
N ARG A 992 -92.07 -18.65 49.96
CA ARG A 992 -92.91 -18.09 48.90
C ARG A 992 -92.24 -18.29 47.54
N ILE A 993 -93.03 -18.60 46.52
CA ILE A 993 -92.52 -18.60 45.14
C ILE A 993 -92.35 -17.14 44.74
N ASN A 994 -91.09 -16.73 44.48
CA ASN A 994 -90.74 -15.34 44.18
C ASN A 994 -90.64 -15.10 42.66
N SER A 995 -91.20 -16.03 41.87
CA SER A 995 -91.15 -16.06 40.41
C SER A 995 -92.49 -15.59 39.83
N THR A 996 -92.48 -14.50 39.07
CA THR A 996 -93.59 -14.10 38.19
C THR A 996 -93.58 -14.86 36.86
N ASP A 997 -92.58 -15.73 36.67
CA ASP A 997 -92.22 -16.44 35.43
C ASP A 997 -92.42 -17.97 35.51
N ASN A 998 -93.08 -18.48 36.57
CA ASN A 998 -93.32 -19.92 36.82
C ASN A 998 -92.05 -20.79 36.86
N THR A 999 -90.92 -20.24 37.32
CA THR A 999 -89.66 -20.96 37.50
C THR A 999 -89.48 -21.43 38.94
N GLY A 1000 -88.59 -22.41 39.15
CA GLY A 1000 -88.28 -23.00 40.45
C GLY A 1000 -87.53 -22.09 41.43
N ARG A 1001 -87.86 -20.79 41.48
CA ARG A 1001 -87.24 -19.79 42.36
C ARG A 1001 -88.12 -19.53 43.57
N ILE A 1002 -87.65 -19.96 44.74
CA ILE A 1002 -88.37 -19.94 46.02
C ILE A 1002 -87.57 -19.08 47.01
N THR A 1003 -88.23 -18.17 47.72
CA THR A 1003 -87.64 -17.47 48.86
C THR A 1003 -88.08 -18.16 50.15
N ILE A 1004 -87.13 -18.69 50.92
CA ILE A 1004 -87.35 -19.36 52.20
C ILE A 1004 -86.96 -18.40 53.33
N THR A 1005 -87.83 -18.23 54.30
CA THR A 1005 -87.68 -17.37 55.48
C THR A 1005 -87.64 -18.24 56.73
N MET A 1006 -86.46 -18.37 57.34
CA MET A 1006 -86.25 -19.18 58.55
C MET A 1006 -85.89 -18.29 59.74
N PRO A 1007 -86.35 -18.61 60.97
CA PRO A 1007 -85.91 -17.92 62.18
C PRO A 1007 -84.44 -18.23 62.50
N VAL A 1008 -83.72 -17.24 63.04
CA VAL A 1008 -82.35 -17.42 63.52
C VAL A 1008 -82.35 -17.39 65.04
N GLU A 1009 -81.76 -18.41 65.65
CA GLU A 1009 -81.66 -18.53 67.11
C GLU A 1009 -80.93 -17.31 67.71
N GLY A 1010 -81.62 -16.57 68.59
CA GLY A 1010 -81.11 -15.35 69.22
C GLY A 1010 -81.27 -14.05 68.44
N SER A 1011 -81.93 -14.07 67.27
CA SER A 1011 -82.27 -12.87 66.46
C SER A 1011 -83.79 -12.62 66.44
N SER A 1012 -84.19 -11.35 66.46
CA SER A 1012 -85.60 -10.96 66.22
C SER A 1012 -85.95 -10.89 64.73
N GLU A 1013 -84.95 -10.88 63.85
CA GLU A 1013 -85.13 -10.82 62.39
C GLU A 1013 -84.90 -12.19 61.76
N PRO A 1014 -85.84 -12.71 60.94
CA PRO A 1014 -85.66 -13.95 60.19
C PRO A 1014 -84.72 -13.74 58.99
N VAL A 1015 -84.10 -14.83 58.53
CA VAL A 1015 -83.23 -14.79 57.34
C VAL A 1015 -84.00 -15.27 56.11
N GLU A 1016 -84.11 -14.40 55.11
CA GLU A 1016 -84.60 -14.75 53.78
C GLU A 1016 -83.45 -15.30 52.92
N THR A 1017 -83.66 -16.49 52.33
CA THR A 1017 -82.73 -17.12 51.39
C THR A 1017 -83.45 -17.42 50.08
N VAL A 1018 -82.90 -16.94 48.95
CA VAL A 1018 -83.41 -17.25 47.62
C VAL A 1018 -82.81 -18.56 47.13
N VAL A 1019 -83.65 -19.55 46.89
CA VAL A 1019 -83.31 -20.91 46.46
C VAL A 1019 -83.86 -21.17 45.07
N TYR A 1020 -83.01 -21.62 44.16
CA TYR A 1020 -83.32 -22.04 42.81
C TYR A 1020 -83.29 -23.57 42.75
N ILE A 1021 -84.42 -24.19 42.44
CA ILE A 1021 -84.49 -25.61 42.12
C ILE A 1021 -83.96 -25.77 40.70
N MET A 1022 -82.73 -26.27 40.56
CA MET A 1022 -82.02 -26.36 39.28
C MET A 1022 -82.43 -27.59 38.46
N SER A 1023 -82.79 -28.68 39.13
CA SER A 1023 -83.32 -29.89 38.50
C SER A 1023 -84.14 -30.67 39.51
N THR A 1024 -85.26 -31.25 39.06
CA THR A 1024 -86.07 -32.19 39.85
C THR A 1024 -86.96 -32.99 38.92
N ASP A 1025 -87.23 -34.24 39.28
CA ASP A 1025 -88.29 -35.05 38.67
C ASP A 1025 -89.52 -35.17 39.60
N TYR A 1026 -89.55 -34.36 40.66
CA TYR A 1026 -90.55 -34.28 41.73
C TYR A 1026 -90.68 -35.54 42.62
N ASN A 1027 -90.42 -36.72 42.06
CA ASN A 1027 -90.69 -38.02 42.65
C ASN A 1027 -89.48 -38.70 43.28
N ASN A 1028 -88.26 -38.36 42.86
CA ASN A 1028 -87.06 -39.05 43.31
C ASN A 1028 -86.00 -38.09 43.83
N TYR A 1029 -85.72 -36.99 43.12
CA TYR A 1029 -84.63 -36.09 43.48
C TYR A 1029 -84.95 -34.62 43.22
N ALA A 1030 -84.20 -33.75 43.88
CA ALA A 1030 -84.09 -32.34 43.51
C ALA A 1030 -82.69 -31.80 43.82
N VAL A 1031 -82.22 -30.84 43.03
CA VAL A 1031 -81.00 -30.09 43.30
C VAL A 1031 -81.37 -28.64 43.52
N ALA A 1032 -81.16 -28.14 44.74
CA ALA A 1032 -81.46 -26.79 45.14
C ALA A 1032 -80.17 -25.97 45.26
N TYR A 1033 -80.16 -24.74 44.78
CA TYR A 1033 -79.01 -23.84 44.76
C TYR A 1033 -79.38 -22.47 45.33
N SER A 1034 -78.46 -21.86 46.07
CA SER A 1034 -78.59 -20.46 46.51
C SER A 1034 -77.24 -19.77 46.34
N CYS A 1035 -77.28 -18.49 46.00
CA CYS A 1035 -76.09 -17.67 45.84
C CYS A 1035 -76.25 -16.30 46.47
N ALA A 1036 -75.18 -15.82 47.09
CA ALA A 1036 -75.08 -14.45 47.59
C ALA A 1036 -73.70 -13.87 47.26
N ASN A 1037 -73.66 -12.67 46.68
CA ASN A 1037 -72.41 -11.96 46.41
C ASN A 1037 -71.69 -11.63 47.73
N VAL A 1038 -70.39 -11.92 47.79
CA VAL A 1038 -69.50 -11.60 48.92
C VAL A 1038 -68.51 -10.56 48.41
N GLY A 1039 -68.81 -9.28 48.65
CA GLY A 1039 -68.10 -8.19 48.01
C GLY A 1039 -68.23 -8.22 46.48
N ASN A 1040 -67.25 -7.65 45.78
CA ASN A 1040 -67.34 -7.40 44.32
C ASN A 1040 -66.69 -8.50 43.45
N ILE A 1041 -66.00 -9.47 44.04
CA ILE A 1041 -65.18 -10.46 43.29
C ILE A 1041 -65.41 -11.92 43.69
N GLN A 1042 -66.30 -12.17 44.65
CA GLN A 1042 -66.59 -13.51 45.17
C GLN A 1042 -68.08 -13.71 45.37
N ARG A 1043 -68.50 -14.98 45.39
CA ARG A 1043 -69.87 -15.39 45.68
C ARG A 1043 -69.87 -16.57 46.64
N ARG A 1044 -70.78 -16.53 47.60
CA ARG A 1044 -71.10 -17.66 48.47
C ARG A 1044 -72.11 -18.54 47.74
N VAL A 1045 -71.81 -19.82 47.64
CA VAL A 1045 -72.65 -20.81 46.97
C VAL A 1045 -73.13 -21.85 47.98
N ARG A 1046 -74.43 -22.11 47.99
CA ARG A 1046 -75.04 -23.22 48.73
C ARG A 1046 -75.73 -24.12 47.74
N VAL A 1047 -75.52 -25.42 47.88
CA VAL A 1047 -76.19 -26.44 47.07
C VAL A 1047 -76.66 -27.55 47.99
N TRP A 1048 -77.88 -28.03 47.80
CA TRP A 1048 -78.46 -29.18 48.48
C TRP A 1048 -78.89 -30.21 47.44
N GLN A 1049 -78.40 -31.44 47.61
CA GLN A 1049 -78.89 -32.60 46.90
C GLN A 1049 -79.98 -33.25 47.74
N LEU A 1050 -81.22 -33.14 47.26
CA LEU A 1050 -82.43 -33.59 47.93
C LEU A 1050 -82.91 -34.89 47.31
N SER A 1051 -83.37 -35.83 48.14
CA SER A 1051 -83.98 -37.09 47.71
C SER A 1051 -85.30 -37.32 48.44
N ARG A 1052 -86.24 -38.01 47.78
CA ARG A 1052 -87.46 -38.51 48.45
C ARG A 1052 -87.16 -39.68 49.38
N GLU A 1053 -86.03 -40.34 49.19
CA GLU A 1053 -85.53 -41.44 50.02
C GLU A 1053 -84.28 -41.01 50.79
N ARG A 1054 -83.85 -41.80 51.78
CA ARG A 1054 -82.62 -41.53 52.57
C ARG A 1054 -81.31 -41.78 51.80
N THR A 1055 -81.40 -42.16 50.54
CA THR A 1055 -80.29 -42.31 49.60
C THR A 1055 -80.63 -41.62 48.28
N MET A 1056 -79.61 -41.26 47.48
CA MET A 1056 -79.85 -40.65 46.16
C MET A 1056 -80.18 -41.72 45.12
N SER A 1057 -81.18 -41.46 44.27
CA SER A 1057 -81.56 -42.33 43.16
C SER A 1057 -80.57 -42.28 42.00
N GLU A 1058 -80.60 -43.27 41.09
CA GLU A 1058 -79.78 -43.27 39.87
C GLU A 1058 -80.11 -42.08 38.95
N ALA A 1059 -81.38 -41.73 38.83
CA ALA A 1059 -81.84 -40.55 38.11
C ALA A 1059 -81.29 -39.25 38.72
N GLY A 1060 -81.28 -39.16 40.06
CA GLY A 1060 -80.70 -38.02 40.78
C GLY A 1060 -79.19 -37.91 40.58
N ASN A 1061 -78.45 -39.02 40.70
CA ASN A 1061 -77.02 -39.05 40.43
C ASN A 1061 -76.69 -38.61 38.99
N THR A 1062 -77.46 -39.07 38.01
CA THR A 1062 -77.32 -38.69 36.60
C THR A 1062 -77.56 -37.19 36.39
N ALA A 1063 -78.62 -36.64 36.98
CA ALA A 1063 -78.95 -35.23 36.87
C ALA A 1063 -77.93 -34.32 37.57
N ILE A 1064 -77.40 -34.74 38.73
CA ILE A 1064 -76.32 -34.03 39.42
C ILE A 1064 -75.06 -34.02 38.55
N ALA A 1065 -74.68 -35.15 37.97
CA ALA A 1065 -73.51 -35.25 37.09
C ALA A 1065 -73.66 -34.31 35.87
N ALA A 1066 -74.83 -34.29 35.23
CA ALA A 1066 -75.10 -33.40 34.10
C ALA A 1066 -75.06 -31.91 34.49
N LEU A 1067 -75.58 -31.54 35.67
CA LEU A 1067 -75.52 -30.16 36.16
C LEU A 1067 -74.09 -29.72 36.51
N VAL A 1068 -73.28 -30.61 37.11
CA VAL A 1068 -71.87 -30.36 37.42
C VAL A 1068 -71.05 -30.05 36.16
N GLU A 1069 -71.34 -30.71 35.05
CA GLU A 1069 -70.65 -30.43 33.76
C GLU A 1069 -71.03 -29.09 33.15
N GLN A 1070 -72.22 -28.56 33.46
CA GLN A 1070 -72.78 -27.36 32.83
C GLN A 1070 -72.60 -26.09 33.66
N ARG A 1071 -72.30 -26.20 34.96
CA ARG A 1071 -72.33 -25.07 35.90
C ARG A 1071 -71.11 -25.05 36.81
N GLN A 1072 -70.36 -23.95 36.76
CA GLN A 1072 -69.17 -23.72 37.60
C GLN A 1072 -69.51 -23.62 39.09
N GLU A 1073 -70.78 -23.36 39.43
CA GLU A 1073 -71.28 -23.34 40.80
C GLU A 1073 -71.30 -24.74 41.45
N LEU A 1074 -71.27 -25.80 40.65
CA LEU A 1074 -71.41 -27.18 41.08
C LEU A 1074 -70.08 -27.93 40.89
N HIS A 1075 -69.28 -27.97 41.95
CA HIS A 1075 -68.08 -28.79 42.07
C HIS A 1075 -68.31 -30.01 42.99
N LEU A 1076 -68.06 -31.22 42.48
CA LEU A 1076 -68.30 -32.46 43.22
C LEU A 1076 -67.58 -32.54 44.59
N PRO A 1077 -66.27 -32.20 44.70
CA PRO A 1077 -65.54 -32.21 45.97
C PRO A 1077 -66.09 -31.32 47.08
N TYR A 1078 -66.95 -30.34 46.78
CA TYR A 1078 -67.56 -29.48 47.79
C TYR A 1078 -68.82 -30.08 48.43
N PHE A 1079 -69.40 -31.12 47.84
CA PHE A 1079 -70.53 -31.81 48.43
C PHE A 1079 -70.09 -32.64 49.62
N LYS A 1080 -70.68 -32.34 50.78
CA LYS A 1080 -70.46 -33.06 52.03
C LYS A 1080 -71.63 -34.03 52.24
N ASP A 1081 -71.31 -35.31 52.48
CA ASP A 1081 -72.31 -36.34 52.77
C ASP A 1081 -72.99 -36.11 54.12
N ILE A 1082 -74.30 -36.37 54.17
CA ILE A 1082 -75.08 -36.39 55.40
C ILE A 1082 -75.44 -37.84 55.72
N ALA A 1083 -75.05 -38.33 56.89
CA ALA A 1083 -75.37 -39.69 57.30
C ALA A 1083 -76.86 -39.80 57.65
N HIS A 1084 -77.52 -40.84 57.15
CA HIS A 1084 -78.94 -41.15 57.40
C HIS A 1084 -79.14 -42.48 58.16
N THR A 1085 -78.17 -42.86 58.98
CA THR A 1085 -78.20 -44.07 59.82
C THR A 1085 -78.90 -43.78 61.15
N GLU A 1086 -79.80 -44.68 61.58
CA GLU A 1086 -80.50 -44.59 62.87
C GLU A 1086 -81.31 -43.29 63.07
N CYS A 1087 -81.93 -42.81 61.99
CA CYS A 1087 -82.73 -41.60 62.05
C CYS A 1087 -84.03 -41.81 62.83
N PRO A 1088 -84.35 -40.97 63.84
CA PRO A 1088 -85.72 -40.88 64.32
C PRO A 1088 -86.60 -40.48 63.14
N GLU A 1089 -87.63 -41.28 62.83
CA GLU A 1089 -88.59 -40.90 61.80
C GLU A 1089 -89.16 -39.52 62.15
N PRO A 1090 -89.21 -38.56 61.20
CA PRO A 1090 -90.00 -37.36 61.35
C PRO A 1090 -91.48 -37.77 61.29
N SER A 1091 -91.95 -38.49 62.32
CA SER A 1091 -93.34 -38.84 62.45
C SER A 1091 -94.10 -37.53 62.63
N SER A 1092 -95.22 -37.41 61.92
CA SER A 1092 -96.20 -36.33 62.01
C SER A 1092 -96.76 -36.11 63.42
N ALA A 1093 -96.28 -36.86 64.42
CA ALA A 1093 -96.66 -36.80 65.82
C ALA A 1093 -95.80 -35.84 66.68
N PHE A 1094 -94.69 -35.28 66.17
CA PHE A 1094 -93.85 -34.32 66.93
C PHE A 1094 -94.10 -32.83 66.61
N LEU A 1095 -95.02 -32.51 65.69
CA LEU A 1095 -95.49 -31.15 65.38
C LEU A 1095 -96.71 -30.71 66.22
N PHE A 1096 -96.71 -31.05 67.51
CA PHE A 1096 -97.67 -30.52 68.49
C PHE A 1096 -96.95 -30.10 69.77
N LYS A 1097 -95.93 -29.23 69.64
CA LYS A 1097 -95.42 -28.46 70.78
C LYS A 1097 -95.44 -26.97 70.46
N SER A 1098 -96.64 -26.42 70.40
CA SER A 1098 -96.99 -25.07 70.86
C SER A 1098 -98.45 -24.81 70.49
N SER A 1099 -99.38 -25.06 71.42
CA SER A 1099 -100.74 -24.46 71.46
C SER A 1099 -101.65 -25.00 72.57
N ILE A 1100 -101.28 -26.03 73.34
CA ILE A 1100 -102.16 -26.59 74.40
C ILE A 1100 -101.80 -26.16 75.83
N VAL A 1101 -100.65 -25.53 76.08
CA VAL A 1101 -100.29 -25.02 77.43
C VAL A 1101 -100.88 -23.63 77.72
N VAL A 1102 -101.35 -22.89 76.71
CA VAL A 1102 -102.02 -21.58 76.91
C VAL A 1102 -103.55 -21.70 77.05
N LEU A 1103 -104.17 -22.76 76.51
CA LEU A 1103 -105.61 -23.00 76.63
C LEU A 1103 -106.03 -23.77 77.89
N LEU A 1104 -105.13 -24.53 78.54
CA LEU A 1104 -105.43 -25.19 79.82
C LEU A 1104 -105.26 -24.26 81.04
N VAL A 1105 -104.54 -23.14 80.92
CA VAL A 1105 -104.39 -22.13 81.99
C VAL A 1105 -105.50 -21.07 81.93
N CYS A 1106 -106.14 -20.84 80.77
CA CYS A 1106 -107.31 -19.95 80.69
C CYS A 1106 -108.64 -20.64 81.06
N ALA A 1107 -108.77 -21.97 80.92
CA ALA A 1107 -109.98 -22.70 81.30
C ALA A 1107 -110.10 -22.98 82.81
N VAL A 1108 -108.99 -22.92 83.57
CA VAL A 1108 -108.99 -23.04 85.04
C VAL A 1108 -109.22 -21.69 85.73
N LEU A 1109 -109.06 -20.56 85.02
CA LEU A 1109 -109.32 -19.20 85.51
C LEU A 1109 -110.74 -18.67 85.21
N GLN A 1110 -111.61 -19.44 84.54
CA GLN A 1110 -113.04 -19.12 84.34
C GLN A 1110 -114.00 -19.98 85.20
N LEU A 1111 -113.48 -20.74 86.18
CA LEU A 1111 -114.26 -21.46 87.19
C LEU A 1111 -114.13 -20.85 88.61
N VAL A 1112 -113.55 -19.65 88.70
CA VAL A 1112 -113.61 -18.75 89.86
C VAL A 1112 -114.02 -17.35 89.39
N LEU A 1113 -115.24 -17.26 88.85
CA LEU A 1113 -116.15 -16.09 88.87
C LEU A 1113 -117.52 -16.46 88.29
#